data_AF-A0A9X7ZVM8-F1
#
_entry.id   AF-A0A9X7ZVM8-F1
#
_cell.length_a   1.000
_cell.length_b   1.000
_cell.length_c   1.000
_cell.angle_alpha   90.00
_cell.angle_beta   90.00
_cell.angle_gamma   90.00
#
_symmetry.space_group_name_H-M   'P 1'
#
loop_
_entity.id
_entity.type
_entity.pdbx_description
1 polymer ?
#
loop_
_entity_poly.entity_id
_entity_poly.type
_entity_poly.pdbx_seq_one_letter_code
_entity_poly.pdbx_strand_id
1 'polypeptide(L)'
;MYLNYIEITNYRPYYGKQRINFDFNDKENITVILADNGSGKTSFVNALTWCLYGEELHDVKDKTEPLYNLQVAKEKEEYEEIPEISVQVIMNFFYMEKGIKKEFNISRELKFEKWGDNWNIPLNDYLIVTETDKDILEDELAQYRINNVLPKDMFHYFFFNGATLSNYFDNNADFNLKNSVEEISQISLIDKVCDHLVKTSDDLNKNFNKKQKNSGTINYYNKINKNNQEIHNLNTKKKDLSNSMKDAHINIIRYEDKLSAIDSEKVNDLINARDKYSKQKNDLTDKIQYNTERYEKKVLELYPIVKLSDMLFEAYDIVDKAKEKKSAPPNIEKPLLQDILNDDMCICGVKLSENPECLKEIKRRLENISDLTTGQFYDEYFHIRELLKKMYEIPKINELKKDIDDDEKNLEECNIKLKGISDKLSKIDENSVNLYEKELKENKKRYANYEREKEYIIKKIEQLKKENETFEKKQSQKEEMEGELKELSDKLDFCNEAIKIGISLNKKIKNHIREKINKNTKDQFTNIAWDYNKYNDVIVNEDYEIEITKSSGNIIKPDDLSDGEEHLLALSFIMALHSLSGFEVPLIIDAALESLDKTKRIEFIKGLHKYTYNKQIVFLFTDSQYTKDVRRNMLEHVAEEYGLFPSENKTEIRKYDKQ
;
A
#
# COMPACT_ATOMS: atom_id res chain seq x y z
N MET A 1 -24.18 13.24 -14.88
CA MET A 1 -25.16 12.37 -14.20
C MET A 1 -26.49 13.11 -14.16
N TYR A 2 -27.56 12.42 -14.52
CA TYR A 2 -28.90 12.99 -14.70
C TYR A 2 -29.91 12.09 -14.02
N LEU A 3 -30.86 12.67 -13.30
CA LEU A 3 -31.98 11.94 -12.73
C LEU A 3 -32.92 11.54 -13.86
N ASN A 4 -33.29 10.28 -13.95
CA ASN A 4 -34.20 9.75 -14.97
C ASN A 4 -35.62 9.66 -14.43
N TYR A 5 -35.78 9.11 -13.23
CA TYR A 5 -37.06 9.10 -12.53
C TYR A 5 -36.86 8.99 -11.02
N ILE A 6 -37.88 9.42 -10.30
CA ILE A 6 -38.10 9.09 -8.90
C ILE A 6 -39.47 8.41 -8.76
N GLU A 7 -39.50 7.35 -7.97
CA GLU A 7 -40.72 6.67 -7.58
C GLU A 7 -40.85 6.68 -6.06
N ILE A 8 -41.98 7.13 -5.57
CA ILE A 8 -42.28 7.33 -4.15
C ILE A 8 -43.50 6.48 -3.82
N THR A 9 -43.35 5.57 -2.86
CA THR A 9 -44.42 4.67 -2.42
C THR A 9 -44.70 4.87 -0.94
N ASN A 10 -45.93 5.26 -0.61
CA ASN A 10 -46.45 5.40 0.77
C ASN A 10 -45.63 6.30 1.71
N TYR A 11 -44.82 7.22 1.16
CA TYR A 11 -43.96 8.11 1.94
C TYR A 11 -44.67 9.43 2.23
N ARG A 12 -44.80 9.80 3.51
CA ARG A 12 -45.37 11.08 3.96
C ARG A 12 -46.75 11.30 3.28
N PRO A 13 -47.11 12.44 2.61
CA PRO A 13 -48.45 12.56 2.02
C PRO A 13 -48.61 11.76 0.72
N TYR A 14 -47.56 11.14 0.16
CA TYR A 14 -47.65 10.37 -1.09
C TYR A 14 -48.31 9.02 -0.82
N TYR A 15 -49.54 8.86 -1.31
CA TYR A 15 -50.32 7.63 -1.16
C TYR A 15 -50.12 6.71 -2.35
N GLY A 16 -49.88 5.42 -2.08
CA GLY A 16 -49.59 4.44 -3.12
C GLY A 16 -48.31 4.78 -3.89
N LYS A 17 -48.17 4.23 -5.09
CA LYS A 17 -47.01 4.40 -5.96
C LYS A 17 -47.18 5.65 -6.84
N GLN A 18 -46.34 6.65 -6.60
CA GLN A 18 -46.29 7.92 -7.33
C GLN A 18 -44.96 8.01 -8.08
N ARG A 19 -44.95 8.54 -9.31
CA ARG A 19 -43.73 8.59 -10.13
C ARG A 19 -43.61 9.89 -10.91
N ILE A 20 -42.40 10.47 -10.90
CA ILE A 20 -42.00 11.57 -11.78
C ILE A 20 -40.88 11.07 -12.68
N ASN A 21 -41.01 11.28 -13.99
CA ASN A 21 -39.94 11.06 -14.94
C ASN A 21 -39.32 12.42 -15.29
N PHE A 22 -38.01 12.42 -15.49
CA PHE A 22 -37.23 13.60 -15.83
C PHE A 22 -36.55 13.34 -17.17
N ASP A 23 -37.15 13.87 -18.23
CA ASP A 23 -36.50 13.88 -19.53
C ASP A 23 -35.46 15.00 -19.58
N PHE A 24 -34.38 14.75 -20.32
CA PHE A 24 -33.29 15.71 -20.48
C PHE A 24 -32.69 15.58 -21.89
N ASN A 25 -32.64 16.71 -22.59
CA ASN A 25 -31.82 16.91 -23.79
C ASN A 25 -31.32 18.37 -23.84
N ASP A 26 -30.35 18.67 -24.71
CA ASP A 26 -29.70 19.98 -24.77
C ASP A 26 -30.66 21.16 -25.08
N LYS A 27 -31.86 20.90 -25.61
CA LYS A 27 -32.89 21.92 -25.90
C LYS A 27 -33.92 22.03 -24.79
N GLU A 28 -34.36 20.89 -24.28
CA GLU A 28 -35.36 20.74 -23.24
C GLU A 28 -34.71 20.09 -22.01
N ASN A 29 -34.21 20.93 -21.12
CA ASN A 29 -33.42 20.52 -19.95
C ASN A 29 -34.12 20.80 -18.61
N ILE A 30 -35.38 21.27 -18.64
CA ILE A 30 -36.09 21.73 -17.46
C ILE A 30 -37.33 20.90 -17.16
N THR A 31 -37.50 20.45 -15.93
CA THR A 31 -38.76 19.89 -15.42
C THR A 31 -39.41 20.89 -14.47
N VAL A 32 -40.71 21.13 -14.62
CA VAL A 32 -41.49 21.98 -13.71
C VAL A 32 -42.42 21.12 -12.88
N ILE A 33 -42.39 21.30 -11.56
CA ILE A 33 -43.32 20.67 -10.63
C ILE A 33 -44.10 21.79 -9.93
N LEU A 34 -45.40 21.87 -10.21
CA LEU A 34 -46.34 22.80 -9.61
C LEU A 34 -46.84 22.24 -8.28
N ALA A 35 -46.60 22.98 -7.21
CA ALA A 35 -46.85 22.53 -5.85
C ALA A 35 -47.15 23.73 -4.94
N ASP A 36 -48.42 23.89 -4.57
CA ASP A 36 -48.85 24.91 -3.60
C ASP A 36 -48.42 24.57 -2.17
N ASN A 37 -48.49 25.53 -1.26
CA ASN A 37 -48.15 25.30 0.15
C ASN A 37 -49.03 24.19 0.74
N GLY A 38 -48.40 23.18 1.35
CA GLY A 38 -49.08 22.01 1.90
C GLY A 38 -49.37 20.88 0.90
N SER A 39 -48.99 21.02 -0.37
CA SER A 39 -49.17 19.98 -1.41
C SER A 39 -48.16 18.83 -1.36
N GLY A 40 -47.25 18.79 -0.37
CA GLY A 40 -46.20 17.76 -0.28
C GLY A 40 -44.87 18.14 -0.94
N LYS A 41 -44.68 19.40 -1.31
CA LYS A 41 -43.43 19.95 -1.88
C LYS A 41 -42.19 19.66 -1.00
N THR A 42 -42.22 20.04 0.28
CA THR A 42 -41.12 19.73 1.21
C THR A 42 -40.92 18.22 1.38
N SER A 43 -42.02 17.45 1.39
CA SER A 43 -41.97 15.99 1.45
C SER A 43 -41.34 15.37 0.19
N PHE A 44 -41.49 15.99 -0.99
CA PHE A 44 -40.81 15.55 -2.22
C PHE A 44 -39.29 15.64 -2.04
N VAL A 45 -38.81 16.77 -1.54
CA VAL A 45 -37.37 17.00 -1.35
C VAL A 45 -36.82 16.11 -0.23
N ASN A 46 -37.61 15.92 0.83
CA ASN A 46 -37.26 14.99 1.89
C ASN A 46 -37.23 13.52 1.42
N ALA A 47 -38.07 13.12 0.46
CA ALA A 47 -37.99 11.79 -0.14
C ALA A 47 -36.65 11.57 -0.86
N LEU A 48 -36.12 12.59 -1.55
CA LEU A 48 -34.80 12.54 -2.20
C LEU A 48 -33.68 12.34 -1.17
N THR A 49 -33.66 13.18 -0.13
CA THR A 49 -32.61 13.13 0.91
C THR A 49 -32.69 11.84 1.73
N TRP A 50 -33.89 11.39 2.05
CA TRP A 50 -34.11 10.13 2.73
C TRP A 50 -33.64 8.93 1.89
N CYS A 51 -33.95 8.89 0.59
CA CYS A 51 -33.46 7.83 -0.30
C CYS A 51 -31.92 7.79 -0.34
N LEU A 52 -31.28 8.96 -0.51
CA LEU A 52 -29.82 9.08 -0.63
C LEU A 52 -29.07 8.83 0.68
N TYR A 53 -29.56 9.37 1.79
CA TYR A 53 -28.78 9.49 3.04
C TYR A 53 -29.45 8.87 4.27
N GLY A 54 -30.68 8.38 4.16
CA GLY A 54 -31.45 7.86 5.29
C GLY A 54 -31.99 8.93 6.23
N GLU A 55 -31.81 10.22 5.90
CA GLU A 55 -32.20 11.36 6.74
C GLU A 55 -32.97 12.41 5.93
N GLU A 56 -33.96 13.04 6.55
CA GLU A 56 -34.68 14.17 5.98
C GLU A 56 -33.95 15.48 6.31
N LEU A 57 -33.25 16.06 5.32
CA LEU A 57 -32.37 17.23 5.54
C LEU A 57 -33.11 18.58 5.52
N HIS A 58 -34.40 18.63 5.14
CA HIS A 58 -35.19 19.87 5.15
C HIS A 58 -36.18 19.95 6.29
N ASP A 59 -36.39 21.18 6.75
CA ASP A 59 -37.24 21.65 7.84
C ASP A 59 -38.52 20.79 8.03
N VAL A 60 -38.38 19.71 8.81
CA VAL A 60 -39.51 18.89 9.27
C VAL A 60 -40.07 19.61 10.49
N LYS A 61 -40.99 20.56 10.26
CA LYS A 61 -41.66 21.26 11.36
C LYS A 61 -42.40 20.29 12.32
N ASP A 62 -42.78 19.12 11.82
CA ASP A 62 -43.40 18.02 12.58
C ASP A 62 -42.54 16.75 12.57
N LYS A 63 -41.42 16.75 13.31
CA LYS A 63 -40.62 15.51 13.57
C LYS A 63 -41.43 14.40 14.26
N THR A 64 -42.64 14.69 14.71
CA THR A 64 -43.57 13.78 15.38
C THR A 64 -44.42 12.95 14.43
N GLU A 65 -44.56 13.35 13.15
CA GLU A 65 -45.31 12.56 12.18
C GLU A 65 -44.49 11.38 11.65
N PRO A 66 -45.12 10.22 11.39
CA PRO A 66 -44.43 9.05 10.84
C PRO A 66 -44.00 9.25 9.38
N LEU A 67 -42.99 8.48 8.95
CA LEU A 67 -42.54 8.43 7.55
C LEU A 67 -43.57 7.79 6.62
N TYR A 68 -44.40 6.87 7.12
CA TYR A 68 -45.45 6.24 6.33
C TYR A 68 -46.67 7.14 6.16
N ASN A 69 -47.40 6.92 5.07
CA ASN A 69 -48.65 7.63 4.79
C ASN A 69 -49.77 7.23 5.77
N LEU A 70 -50.38 8.21 6.43
CA LEU A 70 -51.43 8.00 7.43
C LEU A 70 -52.71 7.37 6.86
N GLN A 71 -53.01 7.61 5.58
CA GLN A 71 -54.21 7.04 4.96
C GLN A 71 -54.02 5.57 4.63
N VAL A 72 -52.82 5.16 4.22
CA VAL A 72 -52.46 3.73 4.08
C VAL A 72 -52.55 3.05 5.45
N ALA A 73 -52.07 3.67 6.52
CA ALA A 73 -52.17 3.13 7.87
C ALA A 73 -53.62 2.89 8.29
N LYS A 74 -54.51 3.88 8.09
CA LYS A 74 -55.94 3.73 8.40
C LYS A 74 -56.59 2.58 7.63
N GLU A 75 -56.32 2.48 6.33
CA GLU A 75 -56.87 1.42 5.49
C GLU A 75 -56.35 0.04 5.96
N LYS A 76 -55.06 -0.09 6.25
CA LYS A 76 -54.47 -1.34 6.74
C LYS A 76 -55.01 -1.78 8.10
N GLU A 77 -55.20 -0.85 9.03
CA GLU A 77 -55.79 -1.11 10.34
C GLU A 77 -57.26 -1.58 10.28
N GLU A 78 -58.00 -1.20 9.25
CA GLU A 78 -59.41 -1.61 9.07
C GLU A 78 -59.53 -3.04 8.53
N TYR A 79 -58.61 -3.47 7.67
CA TYR A 79 -58.73 -4.72 6.89
C TYR A 79 -57.74 -5.83 7.26
N GLU A 80 -56.68 -5.56 8.04
CA GLU A 80 -55.63 -6.54 8.36
C GLU A 80 -55.53 -6.84 9.86
N GLU A 81 -55.35 -8.13 10.21
CA GLU A 81 -55.15 -8.56 11.61
C GLU A 81 -53.79 -8.12 12.17
N ILE A 82 -52.76 -8.06 11.32
CA ILE A 82 -51.43 -7.54 11.63
C ILE A 82 -51.07 -6.55 10.51
N PRO A 83 -51.40 -5.25 10.68
CA PRO A 83 -51.14 -4.24 9.66
C PRO A 83 -49.64 -4.08 9.34
N GLU A 84 -49.27 -4.24 8.06
CA GLU A 84 -47.92 -3.98 7.54
C GLU A 84 -47.94 -2.85 6.48
N ILE A 85 -47.01 -1.91 6.60
CA ILE A 85 -46.79 -0.84 5.61
C ILE A 85 -45.34 -0.88 5.14
N SER A 86 -45.15 -0.89 3.82
CA SER A 86 -43.86 -0.62 3.20
C SER A 86 -43.82 0.81 2.66
N VAL A 87 -42.78 1.55 3.03
CA VAL A 87 -42.41 2.86 2.51
C VAL A 87 -41.18 2.69 1.65
N GLN A 88 -41.24 3.10 0.39
CA GLN A 88 -40.14 2.91 -0.56
C GLN A 88 -39.92 4.15 -1.40
N VAL A 89 -38.65 4.53 -1.59
CA VAL A 89 -38.25 5.54 -2.57
C VAL A 89 -37.18 4.94 -3.48
N ILE A 90 -37.42 5.01 -4.78
CA ILE A 90 -36.50 4.54 -5.82
C ILE A 90 -36.08 5.72 -6.69
N MET A 91 -34.78 5.88 -6.88
CA MET A 91 -34.19 6.88 -7.76
C MET A 91 -33.34 6.18 -8.82
N ASN A 92 -33.56 6.52 -10.09
CA ASN A 92 -32.69 6.10 -11.19
C ASN A 92 -31.98 7.30 -11.77
N PHE A 93 -30.67 7.17 -11.91
CA PHE A 93 -29.84 8.13 -12.61
C PHE A 93 -29.18 7.47 -13.81
N PHE A 94 -28.82 8.27 -14.81
CA PHE A 94 -27.89 7.86 -15.84
C PHE A 94 -26.69 8.79 -15.93
N TYR A 95 -25.55 8.26 -16.35
CA TYR A 95 -24.34 9.02 -16.63
C TYR A 95 -23.60 8.41 -17.81
N MET A 96 -22.74 9.20 -18.44
CA MET A 96 -21.96 8.77 -19.60
C MET A 96 -20.55 8.40 -19.14
N GLU A 97 -20.13 7.16 -19.41
CA GLU A 97 -18.76 6.72 -19.17
C GLU A 97 -18.16 6.23 -20.49
N LYS A 98 -17.10 6.90 -20.97
CA LYS A 98 -16.44 6.60 -22.27
C LYS A 98 -17.42 6.52 -23.46
N GLY A 99 -18.47 7.34 -23.43
CA GLY A 99 -19.50 7.39 -24.48
C GLY A 99 -20.62 6.34 -24.33
N ILE A 100 -20.58 5.50 -23.29
CA ILE A 100 -21.63 4.51 -23.00
C ILE A 100 -22.54 5.06 -21.90
N LYS A 101 -23.85 4.99 -22.11
CA LYS A 101 -24.85 5.33 -21.09
C LYS A 101 -24.90 4.23 -20.03
N LYS A 102 -24.64 4.60 -18.78
CA LYS A 102 -24.74 3.72 -17.62
C LYS A 102 -25.85 4.19 -16.70
N GLU A 103 -26.44 3.25 -16.00
CA GLU A 103 -27.51 3.48 -15.01
C GLU A 103 -26.98 3.29 -13.60
N PHE A 104 -27.49 4.11 -12.68
CA PHE A 104 -27.22 4.07 -11.25
C PHE A 104 -28.56 4.15 -10.52
N ASN A 105 -28.99 3.01 -9.97
CA ASN A 105 -30.26 2.87 -9.28
C ASN A 105 -30.03 2.83 -7.78
N ILE A 106 -30.88 3.53 -7.04
CA ILE A 106 -30.92 3.56 -5.58
C ILE A 106 -32.33 3.19 -5.17
N SER A 107 -32.49 2.21 -4.30
CA SER A 107 -33.77 1.84 -3.71
C SER A 107 -33.61 1.79 -2.20
N ARG A 108 -34.38 2.61 -1.48
CA ARG A 108 -34.48 2.55 -0.03
C ARG A 108 -35.90 2.17 0.38
N GLU A 109 -36.02 1.14 1.21
CA GLU A 109 -37.28 0.65 1.74
C GLU A 109 -37.24 0.56 3.26
N LEU A 110 -38.34 0.97 3.90
CA LEU A 110 -38.56 0.82 5.34
C LEU A 110 -39.94 0.24 5.58
N LYS A 111 -39.99 -0.82 6.40
CA LYS A 111 -41.23 -1.52 6.74
C LYS A 111 -41.67 -1.16 8.15
N PHE A 112 -42.98 -1.05 8.33
CA PHE A 112 -43.63 -0.79 9.60
C PHE A 112 -44.65 -1.89 9.86
N GLU A 113 -44.66 -2.43 11.07
CA GLU A 113 -45.67 -3.36 11.54
C GLU A 113 -46.33 -2.80 12.80
N LYS A 114 -47.65 -2.91 12.89
CA LYS A 114 -48.38 -2.47 14.08
C LYS A 114 -48.44 -3.59 15.12
N TRP A 115 -47.89 -3.34 16.31
CA TRP A 115 -47.98 -4.25 17.45
C TRP A 115 -48.68 -3.52 18.61
N GLY A 116 -49.92 -3.90 18.91
CA GLY A 116 -50.77 -3.15 19.85
C GLY A 116 -51.17 -1.79 19.28
N ASP A 117 -51.05 -0.73 20.08
CA ASP A 117 -51.40 0.64 19.66
C ASP A 117 -50.27 1.36 18.90
N ASN A 118 -49.07 0.77 18.83
CA ASN A 118 -47.88 1.40 18.26
C ASN A 118 -47.43 0.76 16.95
N TRP A 119 -47.06 1.60 15.99
CA TRP A 119 -46.31 1.18 14.79
C TRP A 119 -44.83 1.05 15.13
N ASN A 120 -44.28 -0.13 14.90
CA ASN A 120 -42.87 -0.44 15.15
C ASN A 120 -42.14 -0.65 13.82
N ILE A 121 -40.84 -0.41 13.85
CA ILE A 121 -39.93 -0.71 12.74
C ILE A 121 -39.37 -2.12 13.03
N PRO A 122 -39.75 -3.17 12.27
CA PRO A 122 -39.35 -4.54 12.56
C PRO A 122 -37.86 -4.80 12.20
N LEU A 123 -37.33 -4.04 11.23
CA LEU A 123 -36.03 -4.25 10.57
C LEU A 123 -35.37 -2.90 10.23
N ASN A 124 -34.03 -2.90 10.12
CA ASN A 124 -33.28 -1.74 9.61
C ASN A 124 -33.75 -1.35 8.20
N ASP A 125 -33.44 -0.13 7.79
CA ASP A 125 -33.69 0.35 6.43
C ASP A 125 -32.96 -0.51 5.39
N TYR A 126 -33.70 -1.02 4.41
CA TYR A 126 -33.14 -1.80 3.31
C TYR A 126 -32.65 -0.84 2.22
N LEU A 127 -31.34 -0.79 2.00
CA LEU A 127 -30.75 0.05 0.97
C LEU A 127 -30.07 -0.83 -0.09
N ILE A 128 -30.51 -0.69 -1.35
CA ILE A 128 -29.93 -1.41 -2.48
C ILE A 128 -29.47 -0.42 -3.53
N VAL A 129 -28.23 -0.60 -4.01
CA VAL A 129 -27.67 0.13 -5.14
C VAL A 129 -27.30 -0.85 -6.25
N THR A 130 -27.76 -0.55 -7.47
CA THR A 130 -27.33 -1.28 -8.67
C THR A 130 -26.75 -0.31 -9.70
N GLU A 131 -25.65 -0.72 -10.32
CA GLU A 131 -24.92 0.09 -11.30
C GLU A 131 -24.53 -0.78 -12.49
N THR A 132 -24.60 -0.24 -13.71
CA THR A 132 -24.25 -0.99 -14.92
C THR A 132 -22.83 -1.56 -14.86
N ASP A 133 -22.68 -2.85 -15.16
CA ASP A 133 -21.43 -3.62 -15.12
C ASP A 133 -20.80 -3.76 -13.73
N LYS A 134 -21.58 -3.63 -12.64
CA LYS A 134 -21.11 -3.83 -11.26
C LYS A 134 -22.05 -4.74 -10.49
N ASP A 135 -21.51 -5.32 -9.41
CA ASP A 135 -22.28 -6.12 -8.48
C ASP A 135 -23.29 -5.27 -7.71
N ILE A 136 -24.37 -5.92 -7.26
CA ILE A 136 -25.39 -5.31 -6.40
C ILE A 136 -24.75 -5.01 -5.04
N LEU A 137 -24.94 -3.79 -4.54
CA LEU A 137 -24.48 -3.37 -3.23
C LEU A 137 -25.66 -3.20 -2.29
N GLU A 138 -25.48 -3.63 -1.05
CA GLU A 138 -26.50 -3.55 0.02
C GLU A 138 -25.97 -2.73 1.20
N ASP A 139 -26.88 -2.03 1.89
CA ASP A 139 -26.70 -1.34 3.17
C ASP A 139 -25.42 -0.48 3.26
N GLU A 140 -24.45 -0.83 4.11
CA GLU A 140 -23.24 -0.02 4.33
C GLU A 140 -22.42 0.19 3.04
N LEU A 141 -22.29 -0.85 2.21
CA LEU A 141 -21.57 -0.76 0.94
C LEU A 141 -22.34 0.11 -0.06
N ALA A 142 -23.67 0.00 -0.08
CA ALA A 142 -24.52 0.85 -0.88
C ALA A 142 -24.40 2.33 -0.44
N GLN A 143 -24.45 2.60 0.86
CA GLN A 143 -24.30 3.95 1.42
C GLN A 143 -22.92 4.53 1.11
N TYR A 144 -21.85 3.73 1.23
CA TYR A 144 -20.50 4.14 0.84
C TYR A 144 -20.44 4.49 -0.66
N ARG A 145 -21.09 3.71 -1.53
CA ARG A 145 -21.15 4.01 -2.96
C ARG A 145 -21.90 5.30 -3.23
N ILE A 146 -23.05 5.54 -2.59
CA ILE A 146 -23.81 6.79 -2.72
C ILE A 146 -22.96 7.97 -2.28
N ASN A 147 -22.33 7.92 -1.10
CA ASN A 147 -21.52 9.02 -0.58
C ASN A 147 -20.29 9.34 -1.45
N ASN A 148 -19.79 8.38 -2.23
CA ASN A 148 -18.72 8.63 -3.20
C ASN A 148 -19.20 9.29 -4.51
N VAL A 149 -20.46 9.08 -4.90
CA VAL A 149 -21.03 9.64 -6.15
C VAL A 149 -21.75 10.95 -5.88
N LEU A 150 -22.54 11.01 -4.80
CA LEU A 150 -23.35 12.14 -4.35
C LEU A 150 -23.10 12.35 -2.84
N PRO A 151 -21.98 12.97 -2.44
CA PRO A 151 -21.66 13.21 -1.03
C PRO A 151 -22.75 14.00 -0.31
N LYS A 152 -23.05 13.64 0.95
CA LYS A 152 -24.09 14.30 1.76
C LYS A 152 -23.84 15.81 1.92
N ASP A 153 -22.60 16.21 2.17
CA ASP A 153 -22.22 17.62 2.37
C ASP A 153 -22.45 18.46 1.11
N MET A 154 -22.51 17.82 -0.07
CA MET A 154 -22.82 18.49 -1.33
C MET A 154 -24.32 18.72 -1.56
N PHE A 155 -25.18 18.29 -0.63
CA PHE A 155 -26.64 18.32 -0.82
C PHE A 155 -27.23 19.70 -1.07
N HIS A 156 -26.75 20.70 -0.36
CA HIS A 156 -27.16 22.09 -0.56
C HIS A 156 -26.80 22.64 -1.95
N TYR A 157 -25.98 21.92 -2.74
CA TYR A 157 -25.69 22.28 -4.14
C TYR A 157 -26.54 21.51 -5.15
N PHE A 158 -27.18 20.40 -4.81
CA PHE A 158 -28.15 19.78 -5.73
C PHE A 158 -29.54 20.36 -5.51
N PHE A 159 -29.84 20.77 -4.27
CA PHE A 159 -31.11 21.38 -3.91
C PHE A 159 -30.92 22.79 -3.34
N PHE A 160 -31.58 23.75 -3.96
CA PHE A 160 -31.56 25.15 -3.56
C PHE A 160 -32.93 25.58 -3.07
N ASN A 161 -32.98 26.06 -1.83
CA ASN A 161 -34.16 26.76 -1.33
C ASN A 161 -34.07 28.25 -1.66
N GLY A 162 -34.90 28.71 -2.59
CA GLY A 162 -34.99 30.10 -2.98
C GLY A 162 -35.23 31.05 -1.82
N ALA A 163 -36.02 30.63 -0.83
CA ALA A 163 -36.36 31.47 0.33
C ALA A 163 -35.15 31.74 1.26
N THR A 164 -34.09 30.94 1.19
CA THR A 164 -32.87 31.10 1.98
C THR A 164 -31.68 31.60 1.15
N LEU A 165 -31.92 32.03 -0.09
CA LEU A 165 -30.84 32.48 -1.00
C LEU A 165 -30.14 33.76 -0.53
N SER A 166 -30.81 34.66 0.19
CA SER A 166 -30.17 35.85 0.78
C SER A 166 -29.08 35.48 1.79
N ASN A 167 -29.29 34.40 2.55
CA ASN A 167 -28.34 33.93 3.56
C ASN A 167 -27.07 33.29 2.96
N TYR A 168 -26.97 33.13 1.63
CA TYR A 168 -25.77 32.56 0.98
C TYR A 168 -24.54 33.48 1.11
N PHE A 169 -24.77 34.78 1.27
CA PHE A 169 -23.70 35.78 1.39
C PHE A 169 -23.42 36.18 2.84
N ASP A 170 -24.16 35.64 3.80
CA ASP A 170 -23.96 35.88 5.22
C ASP A 170 -22.75 35.09 5.76
N ASN A 171 -21.69 35.80 6.14
CA ASN A 171 -20.47 35.21 6.74
C ASN A 171 -20.69 34.47 8.08
N ASN A 172 -21.89 34.54 8.67
CA ASN A 172 -22.27 33.89 9.93
C ASN A 172 -23.20 32.69 9.76
N ALA A 173 -23.56 32.31 8.53
CA ALA A 173 -24.33 31.11 8.28
C ALA A 173 -23.45 29.85 8.49
N ASP A 174 -24.06 28.69 8.74
CA ASP A 174 -23.40 27.36 8.72
C ASP A 174 -22.77 27.02 7.34
N PHE A 175 -22.88 27.94 6.37
CA PHE A 175 -22.46 27.81 4.98
C PHE A 175 -21.23 28.67 4.72
N ASN A 176 -20.06 28.03 4.55
CA ASN A 176 -18.82 28.72 4.16
C ASN A 176 -18.63 28.64 2.64
N LEU A 177 -18.96 29.72 1.93
CA LEU A 177 -18.93 29.82 0.47
C LEU A 177 -17.55 29.50 -0.13
N LYS A 178 -16.45 29.76 0.58
CA LYS A 178 -15.10 29.36 0.16
C LYS A 178 -14.92 27.84 0.16
N ASN A 179 -15.32 27.18 1.25
CA ASN A 179 -15.28 25.72 1.33
C ASN A 179 -16.17 25.10 0.24
N SER A 180 -17.35 25.68 0.02
CA SER A 180 -18.28 25.27 -1.03
C SER A 180 -17.66 25.30 -2.41
N VAL A 181 -16.98 26.39 -2.77
CA VAL A 181 -16.33 26.49 -4.07
C VAL A 181 -15.19 25.48 -4.19
N GLU A 182 -14.38 25.30 -3.14
CA GLU A 182 -13.26 24.34 -3.11
C GLU A 182 -13.70 22.87 -3.19
N GLU A 183 -14.84 22.52 -2.57
CA GLU A 183 -15.44 21.18 -2.61
C GLU A 183 -16.01 20.86 -3.99
N ILE A 184 -16.84 21.76 -4.52
CA ILE A 184 -17.49 21.61 -5.83
C ILE A 184 -16.46 21.52 -6.96
N SER A 185 -15.37 22.28 -6.85
CA SER A 185 -14.29 22.27 -7.84
C SER A 185 -13.30 21.11 -7.67
N GLN A 186 -13.49 20.26 -6.65
CA GLN A 186 -12.60 19.16 -6.29
C GLN A 186 -11.13 19.57 -6.06
N ILE A 187 -10.90 20.85 -5.78
CA ILE A 187 -9.54 21.38 -5.58
C ILE A 187 -8.88 20.73 -4.37
N SER A 188 -9.67 20.36 -3.37
CA SER A 188 -9.23 19.66 -2.16
C SER A 188 -8.52 18.33 -2.42
N LEU A 189 -8.68 17.71 -3.61
CA LEU A 189 -7.92 16.51 -3.99
C LEU A 189 -6.42 16.79 -4.10
N ILE A 190 -6.04 17.96 -4.62
CA ILE A 190 -4.63 18.35 -4.75
C ILE A 190 -4.04 18.64 -3.37
N ASP A 191 -4.82 19.25 -2.48
CA ASP A 191 -4.44 19.46 -1.08
C ASP A 191 -4.19 18.12 -0.37
N LYS A 192 -5.09 17.14 -0.55
CA LYS A 192 -4.88 15.77 -0.01
C LYS A 192 -3.62 15.10 -0.54
N VAL A 193 -3.30 15.26 -1.83
CA VAL A 193 -2.05 14.74 -2.41
C VAL A 193 -0.84 15.41 -1.76
N CYS A 194 -0.86 16.74 -1.61
CA CYS A 194 0.20 17.46 -0.92
C CYS A 194 0.37 16.99 0.52
N ASP A 195 -0.72 16.83 1.28
CA ASP A 195 -0.69 16.35 2.66
C ASP A 195 -0.09 14.95 2.79
N HIS A 196 -0.44 14.05 1.86
CA HIS A 196 0.14 12.70 1.81
C HIS A 196 1.64 12.74 1.51
N LEU A 197 2.07 13.61 0.58
CA LEU A 197 3.48 13.79 0.25
C LEU A 197 4.26 14.40 1.42
N VAL A 198 3.69 15.35 2.16
CA VAL A 198 4.31 15.94 3.35
C VAL A 198 4.52 14.87 4.42
N LYS A 199 3.48 14.09 4.75
CA LYS A 199 3.59 12.98 5.71
C LYS A 199 4.66 11.96 5.28
N THR A 200 4.69 11.62 3.99
CA THR A 200 5.68 10.70 3.42
C THR A 200 7.10 11.29 3.54
N SER A 201 7.27 12.57 3.22
CA SER A 201 8.55 13.28 3.35
C SER A 201 9.04 13.31 4.79
N ASP A 202 8.16 13.58 5.76
CA ASP A 202 8.50 13.58 7.18
C ASP A 202 8.99 12.21 7.66
N ASP A 203 8.33 11.13 7.23
CA ASP A 203 8.73 9.76 7.60
C ASP A 203 10.04 9.35 6.94
N LEU A 204 10.24 9.71 5.66
CA LEU A 204 11.53 9.53 4.97
C LEU A 204 12.65 10.31 5.67
N ASN A 205 12.38 11.54 6.11
CA ASN A 205 13.35 12.41 6.77
C ASN A 205 13.72 11.88 8.16
N LYS A 206 12.76 11.34 8.93
CA LYS A 206 13.05 10.62 10.20
C LYS A 206 13.99 9.44 9.96
N ASN A 207 13.71 8.64 8.93
CA ASN A 207 14.54 7.48 8.56
C ASN A 207 15.94 7.89 8.11
N PHE A 208 16.04 8.94 7.28
CA PHE A 208 17.30 9.52 6.83
C PHE A 208 18.15 9.99 8.03
N ASN A 209 17.59 10.79 8.93
CA ASN A 209 18.29 11.30 10.11
C ASN A 209 18.74 10.18 11.06
N LYS A 210 17.93 9.12 11.22
CA LYS A 210 18.28 7.96 12.04
C LYS A 210 19.47 7.19 11.46
N LYS A 211 19.49 6.97 10.14
CA LYS A 211 20.59 6.28 9.46
C LYS A 211 21.85 7.16 9.37
N GLN A 212 21.70 8.47 9.16
CA GLN A 212 22.82 9.41 9.07
C GLN A 212 23.62 9.49 10.39
N LYS A 213 22.95 9.49 11.54
CA LYS A 213 23.61 9.49 12.86
C LYS A 213 24.51 8.27 13.09
N ASN A 214 24.25 7.16 12.42
CA ASN A 214 25.03 5.93 12.52
C ASN A 214 26.22 5.90 11.54
N SER A 215 26.30 6.84 10.59
CA SER A 215 27.42 6.98 9.66
C SER A 215 28.61 7.63 10.35
N GLY A 216 29.40 6.83 11.06
CA GLY A 216 30.65 7.28 11.68
C GLY A 216 31.78 7.50 10.66
N THR A 217 32.62 8.50 10.90
CA THR A 217 33.80 8.88 10.09
C THR A 217 35.02 7.97 10.30
N ILE A 218 34.87 6.64 10.23
CA ILE A 218 36.02 5.72 10.34
C ILE A 218 36.43 5.25 8.95
N ASN A 219 37.65 5.58 8.54
CA ASN A 219 38.24 5.14 7.28
C ASN A 219 38.91 3.77 7.47
N TYR A 220 38.15 2.69 7.26
CA TYR A 220 38.64 1.31 7.36
C TYR A 220 39.63 0.96 6.24
N TYR A 221 39.50 1.60 5.06
CA TYR A 221 40.38 1.42 3.91
C TYR A 221 41.85 1.70 4.25
N ASN A 222 42.12 2.80 4.96
CA ASN A 222 43.47 3.15 5.40
C ASN A 222 44.06 2.13 6.39
N LYS A 223 43.23 1.53 7.26
CA LYS A 223 43.67 0.50 8.21
C LYS A 223 43.99 -0.82 7.50
N ILE A 224 43.13 -1.24 6.58
CA ILE A 224 43.34 -2.45 5.75
C ILE A 224 44.64 -2.32 4.94
N ASN A 225 44.86 -1.18 4.29
CA ASN A 225 46.08 -0.93 3.52
C ASN A 225 47.34 -0.98 4.38
N LYS A 226 47.30 -0.39 5.59
CA LYS A 226 48.43 -0.44 6.53
C LYS A 226 48.74 -1.87 6.97
N ASN A 227 47.71 -2.64 7.32
CA ASN A 227 47.86 -4.05 7.69
C ASN A 227 48.41 -4.89 6.53
N ASN A 228 47.95 -4.65 5.30
CA ASN A 228 48.44 -5.35 4.10
C ASN A 228 49.92 -5.05 3.81
N GLN A 229 50.36 -3.80 3.99
CA GLN A 229 51.78 -3.44 3.89
C GLN A 229 52.62 -4.17 4.94
N GLU A 230 52.13 -4.26 6.18
CA GLU A 230 52.82 -4.95 7.26
C GLU A 230 52.89 -6.47 7.02
N ILE A 231 51.80 -7.08 6.55
CA ILE A 231 51.76 -8.49 6.12
C ILE A 231 52.78 -8.73 4.99
N HIS A 232 52.89 -7.82 4.02
CA HIS A 232 53.85 -7.95 2.94
C HIS A 232 55.30 -7.96 3.47
N ASN A 233 55.64 -7.02 4.35
CA ASN A 233 56.97 -6.94 4.99
C ASN A 233 57.28 -8.19 5.81
N LEU A 234 56.31 -8.68 6.59
CA LEU A 234 56.45 -9.90 7.39
C LEU A 234 56.64 -11.15 6.52
N ASN A 235 55.98 -11.23 5.36
CA ASN A 235 56.18 -12.33 4.42
C ASN A 235 57.59 -12.32 3.79
N THR A 236 58.12 -11.15 3.46
CA THR A 236 59.51 -11.03 2.99
C THR A 236 60.48 -11.51 4.07
N LYS A 237 60.32 -11.05 5.31
CA LYS A 237 61.16 -11.48 6.44
C LYS A 237 61.05 -12.99 6.72
N LYS A 238 59.84 -13.57 6.60
CA LYS A 238 59.61 -15.02 6.70
C LYS A 238 60.36 -15.81 5.62
N LYS A 239 60.45 -15.27 4.40
CA LYS A 239 61.20 -15.87 3.29
C LYS A 239 62.70 -15.85 3.57
N ASP A 240 63.21 -14.72 4.05
CA ASP A 240 64.63 -14.57 4.42
C ASP A 240 65.02 -15.51 5.57
N LEU A 241 64.18 -15.61 6.60
CA LEU A 241 64.36 -16.60 7.68
C LEU A 241 64.35 -18.03 7.16
N SER A 242 63.49 -18.36 6.20
CA SER A 242 63.47 -19.71 5.60
C SER A 242 64.74 -20.01 4.80
N ASN A 243 65.35 -19.02 4.15
CA ASN A 243 66.65 -19.20 3.49
C ASN A 243 67.77 -19.39 4.52
N SER A 244 67.82 -18.56 5.56
CA SER A 244 68.78 -18.73 6.67
C SER A 244 68.65 -20.07 7.40
N MET A 245 67.42 -20.59 7.52
CA MET A 245 67.16 -21.94 8.06
C MET A 245 67.72 -23.02 7.13
N LYS A 246 67.56 -22.89 5.81
CA LYS A 246 68.15 -23.82 4.84
C LYS A 246 69.67 -23.81 4.92
N ASP A 247 70.30 -22.64 5.02
CA ASP A 247 71.75 -22.52 5.15
C ASP A 247 72.27 -23.15 6.44
N ALA A 248 71.60 -22.89 7.57
CA ALA A 248 71.91 -23.54 8.85
C ALA A 248 71.73 -25.06 8.76
N HIS A 249 70.70 -25.54 8.08
CA HIS A 249 70.43 -26.96 7.88
C HIS A 249 71.48 -27.64 6.98
N ILE A 250 71.88 -27.00 5.89
CA ILE A 250 72.98 -27.48 5.02
C ILE A 250 74.28 -27.59 5.83
N ASN A 251 74.57 -26.61 6.70
CA ASN A 251 75.74 -26.68 7.56
C ASN A 251 75.63 -27.81 8.60
N ILE A 252 74.45 -28.06 9.15
CA ILE A 252 74.20 -29.22 10.03
C ILE A 252 74.53 -30.51 9.29
N ILE A 253 73.96 -30.72 8.10
CA ILE A 253 74.21 -31.91 7.26
C ILE A 253 75.72 -32.03 6.97
N ARG A 254 76.37 -30.94 6.53
CA ARG A 254 77.80 -30.93 6.21
C ARG A 254 78.68 -31.33 7.39
N TYR A 255 78.37 -30.88 8.60
CA TYR A 255 79.13 -31.28 9.79
C TYR A 255 78.76 -32.70 10.26
N GLU A 256 77.52 -33.14 10.05
CA GLU A 256 77.10 -34.53 10.25
C GLU A 256 77.82 -35.50 9.31
N ASP A 257 78.06 -35.10 8.05
CA ASP A 257 78.82 -35.85 7.06
C ASP A 257 80.31 -35.90 7.40
N LYS A 258 80.89 -34.80 7.89
CA LYS A 258 82.29 -34.77 8.35
C LYS A 258 82.52 -35.64 9.58
N LEU A 259 81.54 -35.69 10.50
CA LEU A 259 81.53 -36.64 11.62
C LEU A 259 81.39 -38.08 11.13
N SER A 260 80.71 -38.29 9.99
CA SER A 260 80.51 -39.61 9.41
C SER A 260 81.77 -40.22 8.76
N ALA A 261 82.70 -39.38 8.30
CA ALA A 261 83.92 -39.78 7.61
C ALA A 261 85.07 -40.21 8.53
N ILE A 262 84.85 -40.30 9.85
CA ILE A 262 85.84 -40.72 10.84
C ILE A 262 85.81 -42.25 10.93
N ASP A 263 86.91 -42.87 10.50
CA ASP A 263 86.98 -44.29 10.14
C ASP A 263 87.05 -45.20 11.39
N SER A 264 85.89 -45.69 11.81
CA SER A 264 85.82 -46.95 12.54
C SER A 264 84.61 -47.73 12.06
N GLU A 265 84.78 -49.04 11.86
CA GLU A 265 83.74 -49.97 11.35
C GLU A 265 82.44 -49.89 12.19
N LYS A 266 82.55 -49.59 13.49
CA LYS A 266 81.41 -49.35 14.40
C LYS A 266 80.70 -48.00 14.19
N VAL A 267 81.39 -46.98 13.69
CA VAL A 267 80.82 -45.66 13.41
C VAL A 267 79.99 -45.72 12.13
N ASN A 268 80.44 -46.40 11.08
CA ASN A 268 79.69 -46.58 9.84
C ASN A 268 78.34 -47.31 10.03
N ASP A 269 78.29 -48.36 10.86
CA ASP A 269 77.02 -49.03 11.17
C ASP A 269 76.03 -48.12 11.91
N LEU A 270 76.54 -47.28 12.82
CA LEU A 270 75.72 -46.31 13.55
C LEU A 270 75.23 -45.18 12.64
N ILE A 271 76.04 -44.74 11.66
CA ILE A 271 75.67 -43.75 10.65
C ILE A 271 74.59 -44.30 9.70
N ASN A 272 74.77 -45.50 9.17
CA ASN A 272 73.77 -46.14 8.31
C ASN A 272 72.43 -46.35 9.03
N ALA A 273 72.48 -46.74 10.31
CA ALA A 273 71.29 -46.82 11.15
C ALA A 273 70.65 -45.44 11.38
N ARG A 274 71.46 -44.39 11.62
CA ARG A 274 71.00 -43.01 11.77
C ARG A 274 70.28 -42.53 10.53
N ASP A 275 70.86 -42.71 9.35
CA ASP A 275 70.30 -42.22 8.09
C ASP A 275 68.99 -42.92 7.74
N LYS A 276 68.90 -44.24 8.02
CA LYS A 276 67.64 -45.01 7.90
C LYS A 276 66.53 -44.44 8.79
N TYR A 277 66.80 -44.23 10.08
CA TYR A 277 65.79 -43.71 11.01
C TYR A 277 65.48 -42.22 10.77
N SER A 278 66.44 -41.45 10.26
CA SER A 278 66.24 -40.05 9.87
C SER A 278 65.31 -39.93 8.66
N LYS A 279 65.48 -40.80 7.66
CA LYS A 279 64.55 -40.88 6.52
C LYS A 279 63.14 -41.29 6.96
N GLN A 280 63.03 -42.33 7.78
CA GLN A 280 61.74 -42.77 8.34
C GLN A 280 61.05 -41.67 9.16
N LYS A 281 61.81 -40.87 9.92
CA LYS A 281 61.30 -39.73 10.66
C LYS A 281 60.68 -38.67 9.76
N ASN A 282 61.35 -38.31 8.67
CA ASN A 282 60.85 -37.33 7.72
C ASN A 282 59.58 -37.84 7.03
N ASP A 283 59.59 -39.09 6.56
CA ASP A 283 58.42 -39.72 5.92
C ASP A 283 57.20 -39.76 6.87
N LEU A 284 57.41 -40.10 8.14
CA LEU A 284 56.34 -40.09 9.16
C LEU A 284 55.85 -38.68 9.47
N THR A 285 56.73 -37.69 9.50
CA THR A 285 56.38 -36.28 9.79
C THR A 285 55.51 -35.70 8.67
N ASP A 286 55.86 -35.95 7.41
CA ASP A 286 55.08 -35.53 6.24
C ASP A 286 53.71 -36.23 6.22
N LYS A 287 53.68 -37.53 6.56
CA LYS A 287 52.43 -38.32 6.64
C LYS A 287 51.49 -37.84 7.75
N ILE A 288 52.02 -37.54 8.93
CA ILE A 288 51.26 -36.96 10.06
C ILE A 288 50.69 -35.61 9.66
N GLN A 289 51.49 -34.73 9.05
CA GLN A 289 51.01 -33.43 8.60
C GLN A 289 49.85 -33.58 7.60
N TYR A 290 50.03 -34.42 6.58
CA TYR A 290 49.01 -34.67 5.57
C TYR A 290 47.70 -35.22 6.16
N ASN A 291 47.79 -36.20 7.06
CA ASN A 291 46.62 -36.79 7.71
C ASN A 291 45.94 -35.80 8.67
N THR A 292 46.72 -34.96 9.36
CA THR A 292 46.19 -33.92 10.26
C THR A 292 45.39 -32.87 9.50
N GLU A 293 45.90 -32.37 8.37
CA GLU A 293 45.17 -31.43 7.51
C GLU A 293 43.84 -32.03 7.00
N ARG A 294 43.83 -33.32 6.66
CA ARG A 294 42.60 -34.03 6.26
C ARG A 294 41.62 -34.21 7.42
N TYR A 295 42.13 -34.55 8.60
CA TYR A 295 41.34 -34.70 9.82
C TYR A 295 40.66 -33.36 10.18
N GLU A 296 41.41 -32.26 10.26
CA GLU A 296 40.89 -30.94 10.57
C GLU A 296 39.81 -30.49 9.58
N LYS A 297 40.05 -30.67 8.28
CA LYS A 297 39.07 -30.34 7.24
C LYS A 297 37.76 -31.11 7.42
N LYS A 298 37.83 -32.42 7.68
CA LYS A 298 36.63 -33.25 7.91
C LYS A 298 35.91 -32.90 9.22
N VAL A 299 36.67 -32.59 10.28
CA VAL A 299 36.08 -32.16 11.55
C VAL A 299 35.32 -30.85 11.37
N LEU A 300 35.90 -29.85 10.68
CA LEU A 300 35.22 -28.59 10.41
C LEU A 300 33.95 -28.76 9.56
N GLU A 301 33.97 -29.69 8.60
CA GLU A 301 32.79 -29.99 7.78
C GLU A 301 31.67 -30.65 8.59
N LEU A 302 31.99 -31.61 9.46
CA LEU A 302 30.98 -32.40 10.18
C LEU A 302 30.57 -31.77 11.52
N TYR A 303 31.39 -30.92 12.15
CA TYR A 303 31.13 -30.38 13.47
C TYR A 303 29.77 -29.67 13.61
N PRO A 304 29.35 -28.78 12.69
CA PRO A 304 28.03 -28.13 12.79
C PRO A 304 26.88 -29.15 12.70
N ILE A 305 27.03 -30.18 11.87
CA ILE A 305 26.02 -31.22 11.65
C ILE A 305 25.86 -32.07 12.92
N VAL A 306 26.98 -32.48 13.52
CA VAL A 306 26.97 -33.25 14.77
C VAL A 306 26.39 -32.41 15.91
N LYS A 307 26.77 -31.13 16.01
CA LYS A 307 26.31 -30.24 17.08
C LYS A 307 24.81 -29.97 17.02
N LEU A 308 24.23 -29.98 15.83
CA LEU A 308 22.80 -29.76 15.58
C LEU A 308 22.04 -31.05 15.29
N SER A 309 22.67 -32.23 15.48
CA SER A 309 22.11 -33.50 15.05
C SER A 309 20.74 -33.79 15.68
N ASP A 310 20.57 -33.56 16.98
CA ASP A 310 19.29 -33.74 17.67
C ASP A 310 18.17 -32.92 17.01
N MET A 311 18.41 -31.62 16.76
CA MET A 311 17.42 -30.75 16.10
C MET A 311 17.17 -31.15 14.64
N LEU A 312 18.20 -31.60 13.92
CA LEU A 312 18.07 -32.06 12.53
C LEU A 312 17.25 -33.35 12.45
N PHE A 313 17.43 -34.28 13.40
CA PHE A 313 16.62 -35.49 13.50
C PHE A 313 15.19 -35.19 13.89
N GLU A 314 14.96 -34.29 14.85
CA GLU A 314 13.62 -33.83 15.22
C GLU A 314 12.90 -33.19 14.03
N ALA A 315 13.56 -32.28 13.31
CA ALA A 315 13.01 -31.65 12.11
C ALA A 315 12.70 -32.68 11.02
N TYR A 316 13.60 -33.64 10.79
CA TYR A 316 13.38 -34.73 9.83
C TYR A 316 12.17 -35.59 10.21
N ASP A 317 12.04 -35.99 11.48
CA ASP A 317 10.95 -36.82 12.00
C ASP A 317 9.59 -36.12 11.94
N ILE A 318 9.53 -34.80 12.20
CA ILE A 318 8.32 -34.00 12.03
C ILE A 318 7.84 -34.06 10.57
N VAL A 319 8.75 -33.86 9.62
CA VAL A 319 8.40 -33.89 8.20
C VAL A 319 8.02 -35.31 7.74
N ASP A 320 8.72 -36.34 8.21
CA ASP A 320 8.43 -37.73 7.86
C ASP A 320 7.06 -38.17 8.39
N LYS A 321 6.73 -37.85 9.64
CA LYS A 321 5.40 -38.08 10.23
C LYS A 321 4.30 -37.31 9.51
N ALA A 322 4.58 -36.10 9.05
CA ALA A 322 3.63 -35.32 8.24
C ALA A 322 3.35 -36.00 6.88
N LYS A 323 4.36 -36.64 6.27
CA LYS A 323 4.19 -37.43 5.04
C LYS A 323 3.38 -38.70 5.29
N GLU A 324 3.69 -39.45 6.35
CA GLU A 324 2.96 -40.67 6.71
C GLU A 324 1.46 -40.39 6.98
N LYS A 325 1.18 -39.29 7.70
CA LYS A 325 -0.19 -38.86 8.01
C LYS A 325 -0.90 -38.18 6.82
N LYS A 326 -0.26 -38.08 5.66
CA LYS A 326 -0.76 -37.36 4.46
C LYS A 326 -1.20 -35.91 4.75
N SER A 327 -0.57 -35.28 5.74
CA SER A 327 -0.80 -33.89 6.15
C SER A 327 0.31 -32.95 5.64
N ALA A 328 1.39 -33.49 5.08
CA ALA A 328 2.38 -32.71 4.34
C ALA A 328 1.79 -32.17 3.03
N PRO A 329 2.25 -30.99 2.55
CA PRO A 329 1.87 -30.49 1.23
C PRO A 329 2.12 -31.57 0.16
N PRO A 330 1.14 -31.84 -0.73
CA PRO A 330 1.36 -32.76 -1.83
C PRO A 330 2.50 -32.22 -2.70
N ASN A 331 3.42 -33.07 -3.17
CA ASN A 331 4.50 -32.68 -4.09
C ASN A 331 3.96 -32.41 -5.51
N ILE A 332 2.98 -31.51 -5.61
CA ILE A 332 2.22 -31.16 -6.80
C ILE A 332 1.95 -29.67 -6.70
N GLU A 333 2.16 -28.94 -7.78
CA GLU A 333 1.89 -27.50 -7.82
C GLU A 333 0.38 -27.23 -7.86
N LYS A 334 -0.06 -26.18 -7.16
CA LYS A 334 -1.47 -25.75 -7.10
C LYS A 334 -2.09 -25.51 -8.49
N PRO A 335 -1.40 -24.86 -9.45
CA PRO A 335 -1.94 -24.67 -10.80
C PRO A 335 -2.27 -26.00 -11.51
N LEU A 336 -1.42 -27.02 -11.38
CA LEU A 336 -1.66 -28.32 -12.02
C LEU A 336 -2.95 -29.00 -11.52
N LEU A 337 -3.24 -28.91 -10.21
CA LEU A 337 -4.48 -29.47 -9.67
C LEU A 337 -5.71 -28.64 -10.08
N GLN A 338 -5.56 -27.32 -10.24
CA GLN A 338 -6.62 -26.45 -10.75
C GLN A 338 -6.91 -26.73 -12.23
N ASP A 339 -5.88 -26.92 -13.06
CA ASP A 339 -6.02 -27.27 -14.47
C ASP A 339 -6.74 -28.62 -14.63
N ILE A 340 -6.34 -29.63 -13.86
CA ILE A 340 -7.01 -30.94 -13.86
C ILE A 340 -8.49 -30.85 -13.48
N LEU A 341 -8.85 -29.98 -12.52
CA LEU A 341 -10.25 -29.74 -12.14
C LEU A 341 -11.03 -28.97 -13.22
N ASN A 342 -10.38 -28.00 -13.88
CA ASN A 342 -10.98 -27.19 -14.93
C ASN A 342 -11.23 -28.01 -16.21
N ASP A 343 -10.27 -28.88 -16.57
CA ASP A 343 -10.32 -29.70 -17.78
C ASP A 343 -11.22 -30.94 -17.62
N ASP A 344 -11.73 -31.22 -16.41
CA ASP A 344 -12.54 -32.39 -16.05
C ASP A 344 -11.90 -33.74 -16.45
N MET A 345 -10.57 -33.76 -16.57
CA MET A 345 -9.81 -34.91 -17.07
C MET A 345 -8.53 -35.08 -16.27
N CYS A 346 -8.34 -36.26 -15.70
CA CYS A 346 -7.13 -36.63 -14.99
C CYS A 346 -5.96 -36.87 -15.97
N ILE A 347 -4.72 -36.70 -15.51
CA ILE A 347 -3.49 -36.96 -16.28
C ILE A 347 -3.45 -38.39 -16.86
N CYS A 348 -4.12 -39.36 -16.21
CA CYS A 348 -4.23 -40.72 -16.71
C CYS A 348 -5.31 -40.92 -17.81
N GLY A 349 -5.98 -39.86 -18.25
CA GLY A 349 -7.04 -39.87 -19.27
C GLY A 349 -8.43 -40.22 -18.75
N VAL A 350 -8.61 -40.34 -17.42
CA VAL A 350 -9.89 -40.64 -16.79
C VAL A 350 -10.70 -39.35 -16.58
N LYS A 351 -11.97 -39.37 -16.97
CA LYS A 351 -12.89 -38.24 -16.76
C LYS A 351 -13.31 -38.13 -15.29
N LEU A 352 -13.18 -36.95 -14.70
CA LEU A 352 -13.37 -36.74 -13.27
C LEU A 352 -14.85 -36.71 -12.86
N SER A 353 -15.71 -36.21 -13.73
CA SER A 353 -17.17 -36.24 -13.56
C SER A 353 -17.75 -37.64 -13.32
N GLU A 354 -17.11 -38.69 -13.84
CA GLU A 354 -17.55 -40.08 -13.73
C GLU A 354 -16.97 -40.80 -12.50
N ASN A 355 -16.04 -40.15 -11.77
CA ASN A 355 -15.34 -40.73 -10.62
C ASN A 355 -15.32 -39.75 -9.43
N PRO A 356 -16.43 -39.65 -8.67
CA PRO A 356 -16.60 -38.66 -7.60
C PRO A 356 -15.58 -38.80 -6.45
N GLU A 357 -15.07 -40.01 -6.20
CA GLU A 357 -14.01 -40.25 -5.20
C GLU A 357 -12.70 -39.56 -5.58
N CYS A 358 -12.33 -39.56 -6.87
CA CYS A 358 -11.13 -38.88 -7.36
C CYS A 358 -11.28 -37.37 -7.22
N LEU A 359 -12.45 -36.83 -7.55
CA LEU A 359 -12.74 -35.39 -7.45
C LEU A 359 -12.71 -34.91 -5.99
N LYS A 360 -13.23 -35.71 -5.05
CA LYS A 360 -13.17 -35.44 -3.63
C LYS A 360 -11.73 -35.41 -3.10
N GLU A 361 -10.90 -36.36 -3.53
CA GLU A 361 -9.48 -36.42 -3.13
C GLU A 361 -8.66 -35.27 -3.71
N ILE A 362 -8.90 -34.86 -4.97
CA ILE A 362 -8.23 -33.70 -5.58
C ILE A 362 -8.58 -32.40 -4.84
N LYS A 363 -9.87 -32.18 -4.54
CA LYS A 363 -10.31 -31.01 -3.74
C LYS A 363 -9.70 -31.00 -2.34
N ARG A 364 -9.71 -32.15 -1.65
CA ARG A 364 -9.06 -32.31 -0.33
C ARG A 364 -7.57 -31.99 -0.39
N ARG A 365 -6.86 -32.39 -1.46
CA ARG A 365 -5.44 -32.05 -1.64
C ARG A 365 -5.23 -30.57 -1.92
N LEU A 366 -6.14 -29.94 -2.67
CA LEU A 366 -6.08 -28.51 -3.00
C LEU A 366 -6.31 -27.62 -1.77
N GLU A 367 -7.20 -28.04 -0.86
CA GLU A 367 -7.44 -27.39 0.44
C GLU A 367 -6.26 -27.50 1.41
N ASN A 368 -5.45 -28.57 1.30
CA ASN A 368 -4.27 -28.79 2.14
C ASN A 368 -2.99 -28.13 1.60
N ILE A 369 -3.06 -27.41 0.47
CA ILE A 369 -1.93 -26.62 -0.05
C ILE A 369 -2.00 -25.24 0.59
N SER A 370 -1.11 -24.96 1.55
CA SER A 370 -0.88 -23.62 2.09
C SER A 370 -0.12 -22.74 1.07
N ASP A 371 -0.16 -21.41 1.22
CA ASP A 371 0.52 -20.45 0.35
C ASP A 371 2.07 -20.51 0.42
N LEU A 372 2.62 -21.36 1.30
CA LEU A 372 4.02 -21.77 1.26
C LEU A 372 4.22 -22.66 0.04
N THR A 373 4.99 -22.17 -0.94
CA THR A 373 5.26 -22.90 -2.18
C THR A 373 5.75 -24.31 -1.86
N THR A 374 5.00 -25.33 -2.29
CA THR A 374 5.33 -26.75 -2.13
C THR A 374 6.82 -27.06 -2.42
N GLY A 375 7.41 -26.36 -3.40
CA GLY A 375 8.85 -26.45 -3.71
C GLY A 375 9.76 -26.18 -2.53
N GLN A 376 9.56 -25.07 -1.80
CA GLN A 376 10.38 -24.71 -0.63
C GLN A 376 10.35 -25.80 0.45
N PHE A 377 9.19 -26.39 0.71
CA PHE A 377 9.04 -27.45 1.71
C PHE A 377 9.84 -28.71 1.36
N TYR A 378 9.79 -29.14 0.10
CA TYR A 378 10.54 -30.33 -0.33
C TYR A 378 12.04 -30.04 -0.46
N ASP A 379 12.43 -28.85 -0.92
CA ASP A 379 13.83 -28.44 -0.99
C ASP A 379 14.49 -28.47 0.39
N GLU A 380 13.85 -27.87 1.41
CA GLU A 380 14.33 -27.90 2.79
C GLU A 380 14.41 -29.33 3.35
N TYR A 381 13.40 -30.17 3.09
CA TYR A 381 13.43 -31.58 3.48
C TYR A 381 14.59 -32.34 2.84
N PHE A 382 14.85 -32.15 1.54
CA PHE A 382 15.98 -32.77 0.85
C PHE A 382 17.32 -32.26 1.40
N HIS A 383 17.43 -30.97 1.70
CA HIS A 383 18.62 -30.40 2.32
C HIS A 383 18.92 -31.01 3.69
N ILE A 384 17.92 -31.13 4.57
CA ILE A 384 18.08 -31.78 5.89
C ILE A 384 18.55 -33.22 5.72
N ARG A 385 17.94 -33.97 4.79
CA ARG A 385 18.30 -35.37 4.51
C ARG A 385 19.74 -35.50 4.00
N GLU A 386 20.19 -34.63 3.10
CA GLU A 386 21.56 -34.63 2.59
C GLU A 386 22.59 -34.29 3.68
N LEU A 387 22.26 -33.36 4.59
CA LEU A 387 23.11 -33.05 5.74
C LEU A 387 23.25 -34.25 6.68
N LEU A 388 22.15 -34.93 7.00
CA LEU A 388 22.16 -36.12 7.87
C LEU A 388 22.97 -37.27 7.24
N LYS A 389 22.96 -37.45 5.92
CA LYS A 389 23.81 -38.46 5.24
C LYS A 389 25.30 -38.25 5.48
N LYS A 390 25.76 -37.01 5.68
CA LYS A 390 27.18 -36.76 5.96
C LYS A 390 27.62 -37.35 7.31
N MET A 391 26.70 -37.66 8.22
CA MET A 391 27.02 -38.34 9.49
C MET A 391 27.58 -39.75 9.28
N TYR A 392 27.30 -40.41 8.15
CA TYR A 392 27.93 -41.70 7.82
C TYR A 392 29.44 -41.61 7.59
N GLU A 393 30.01 -40.40 7.49
CA GLU A 393 31.44 -40.18 7.34
C GLU A 393 32.21 -40.13 8.67
N ILE A 394 31.53 -40.08 9.83
CA ILE A 394 32.14 -40.00 11.16
C ILE A 394 33.15 -41.16 11.42
N PRO A 395 32.87 -42.42 11.06
CA PRO A 395 33.86 -43.49 11.24
C PRO A 395 35.21 -43.22 10.54
N LYS A 396 35.19 -42.54 9.38
CA LYS A 396 36.42 -42.17 8.65
C LYS A 396 37.27 -41.15 9.42
N ILE A 397 36.65 -40.31 10.25
CA ILE A 397 37.38 -39.37 11.13
C ILE A 397 38.11 -40.14 12.23
N ASN A 398 37.45 -41.15 12.81
CA ASN A 398 38.06 -41.98 13.84
C ASN A 398 39.23 -42.81 13.28
N GLU A 399 39.11 -43.32 12.04
CA GLU A 399 40.21 -43.99 11.33
C GLU A 399 41.40 -43.04 11.12
N LEU A 400 41.16 -41.82 10.60
CA LEU A 400 42.21 -40.82 10.42
C LEU A 400 42.90 -40.44 11.74
N LYS A 401 42.13 -40.31 12.83
CA LYS A 401 42.71 -40.01 14.14
C LYS A 401 43.59 -41.14 14.64
N LYS A 402 43.14 -42.39 14.47
CA LYS A 402 43.93 -43.57 14.83
C LYS A 402 45.22 -43.66 14.01
N ASP A 403 45.17 -43.41 12.71
CA ASP A 403 46.36 -43.40 11.86
C ASP A 403 47.38 -42.34 12.29
N ILE A 404 46.89 -41.14 12.69
CA ILE A 404 47.75 -40.07 13.24
C ILE A 404 48.40 -40.54 14.55
N ASP A 405 47.63 -41.09 15.48
CA ASP A 405 48.13 -41.53 16.79
C ASP A 405 49.17 -42.68 16.64
N ASP A 406 48.93 -43.62 15.72
CA ASP A 406 49.86 -44.71 15.40
C ASP A 406 51.16 -44.17 14.76
N ASP A 407 51.05 -43.22 13.82
CA ASP A 407 52.22 -42.58 13.19
C ASP A 407 53.02 -41.72 14.20
N GLU A 408 52.36 -41.00 15.12
CA GLU A 408 53.00 -40.24 16.21
C GLU A 408 53.79 -41.14 17.15
N LYS A 409 53.23 -42.30 17.52
CA LYS A 409 53.93 -43.30 18.33
C LYS A 409 55.17 -43.85 17.61
N ASN A 410 55.04 -44.16 16.32
CA ASN A 410 56.18 -44.61 15.50
C ASN A 410 57.27 -43.52 15.38
N LEU A 411 56.87 -42.25 15.30
CA LEU A 411 57.78 -41.11 15.29
C LEU A 411 58.54 -40.99 16.63
N GLU A 412 57.86 -41.19 17.75
CA GLU A 412 58.49 -41.20 19.08
C GLU A 412 59.51 -42.33 19.22
N GLU A 413 59.18 -43.54 18.78
CA GLU A 413 60.12 -44.67 18.72
C GLU A 413 61.35 -44.36 17.85
N CYS A 414 61.15 -43.74 16.68
CA CYS A 414 62.26 -43.32 15.82
C CYS A 414 63.15 -42.28 16.52
N ASN A 415 62.58 -41.31 17.23
CA ASN A 415 63.33 -40.31 17.98
C ASN A 415 64.12 -40.94 19.14
N ILE A 416 63.57 -41.93 19.86
CA ILE A 416 64.29 -42.66 20.91
C ILE A 416 65.49 -43.41 20.33
N LYS A 417 65.30 -44.10 19.19
CA LYS A 417 66.38 -44.83 18.50
C LYS A 417 67.48 -43.89 18.00
N LEU A 418 67.11 -42.75 17.41
CA LEU A 418 68.05 -41.71 16.97
C LEU A 418 68.84 -41.12 18.15
N LYS A 419 68.19 -40.87 19.29
CA LYS A 419 68.85 -40.40 20.51
C LYS A 419 69.85 -41.44 21.04
N GLY A 420 69.46 -42.71 21.10
CA GLY A 420 70.35 -43.79 21.51
C GLY A 420 71.55 -44.01 20.58
N ILE A 421 71.42 -43.71 19.28
CA ILE A 421 72.53 -43.70 18.32
C ILE A 421 73.44 -42.49 18.58
N SER A 422 72.87 -41.31 18.80
CA SER A 422 73.62 -40.09 19.13
C SER A 422 74.46 -40.24 20.42
N ASP A 423 73.90 -40.88 21.45
CA ASP A 423 74.60 -41.12 22.73
C ASP A 423 75.73 -42.16 22.63
N LYS A 424 75.70 -43.02 21.60
CA LYS A 424 76.77 -43.98 21.30
C LYS A 424 77.90 -43.34 20.50
N LEU A 425 77.57 -42.38 19.64
CA LEU A 425 78.53 -41.64 18.83
C LEU A 425 79.35 -40.62 19.66
N SER A 426 78.76 -40.04 20.71
CA SER A 426 79.44 -39.06 21.58
C SER A 426 80.53 -39.64 22.51
N LYS A 427 80.70 -40.97 22.56
CA LYS A 427 81.66 -41.66 23.43
C LYS A 427 82.99 -42.04 22.74
N ILE A 428 83.20 -41.61 21.50
CA ILE A 428 84.39 -41.94 20.70
C ILE A 428 85.29 -40.68 20.63
N ASP A 429 86.49 -40.77 21.21
CA ASP A 429 87.39 -39.64 21.46
C ASP A 429 88.40 -39.43 20.32
N GLU A 430 88.22 -38.35 19.56
CA GLU A 430 89.23 -37.76 18.66
C GLU A 430 89.01 -36.23 18.59
N ASN A 431 90.07 -35.42 18.73
CA ASN A 431 90.00 -33.95 18.84
C ASN A 431 89.23 -33.23 17.69
N SER A 432 89.09 -33.87 16.53
CA SER A 432 88.30 -33.41 15.38
C SER A 432 86.79 -33.46 15.65
N VAL A 433 86.34 -34.42 16.47
CA VAL A 433 84.94 -34.66 16.85
C VAL A 433 84.41 -33.51 17.70
N ASN A 434 85.19 -33.05 18.69
CA ASN A 434 84.81 -31.94 19.58
C ASN A 434 84.57 -30.62 18.83
N LEU A 435 85.35 -30.33 17.78
CA LEU A 435 85.17 -29.13 16.97
C LEU A 435 83.89 -29.21 16.13
N TYR A 436 83.63 -30.35 15.48
CA TYR A 436 82.43 -30.55 14.67
C TYR A 436 81.17 -30.62 15.53
N GLU A 437 81.21 -31.22 16.72
CA GLU A 437 80.08 -31.20 17.66
C GLU A 437 79.75 -29.78 18.15
N LYS A 438 80.77 -28.94 18.40
CA LYS A 438 80.54 -27.54 18.78
C LYS A 438 79.85 -26.75 17.67
N GLU A 439 80.35 -26.84 16.43
CA GLU A 439 79.74 -26.18 15.26
C GLU A 439 78.33 -26.69 14.98
N LEU A 440 78.10 -28.00 15.15
CA LEU A 440 76.80 -28.63 14.97
C LEU A 440 75.79 -28.17 16.05
N LYS A 441 76.23 -28.02 17.30
CA LYS A 441 75.42 -27.44 18.39
C LYS A 441 75.06 -25.98 18.14
N GLU A 442 76.00 -25.18 17.62
CA GLU A 442 75.76 -23.78 17.28
C GLU A 442 74.78 -23.62 16.10
N ASN A 443 74.93 -24.40 15.03
CA ASN A 443 74.01 -24.37 13.90
C ASN A 443 72.61 -24.89 14.26
N LYS A 444 72.49 -25.92 15.12
CA LYS A 444 71.20 -26.36 15.68
C LYS A 444 70.52 -25.26 16.51
N LYS A 445 71.29 -24.50 17.30
CA LYS A 445 70.77 -23.35 18.06
C LYS A 445 70.30 -22.21 17.15
N ARG A 446 71.04 -21.91 16.08
CA ARG A 446 70.63 -20.91 15.07
C ARG A 446 69.34 -21.31 14.37
N TYR A 447 69.24 -22.57 13.94
CA TYR A 447 68.03 -23.12 13.32
C TYR A 447 66.81 -22.97 14.23
N ALA A 448 66.93 -23.41 15.49
CA ALA A 448 65.83 -23.30 16.47
C ALA A 448 65.40 -21.85 16.75
N ASN A 449 66.33 -20.89 16.72
CA ASN A 449 66.00 -19.47 16.87
C ASN A 449 65.23 -18.93 15.65
N TYR A 450 65.70 -19.24 14.43
CA TYR A 450 65.00 -18.83 13.20
C TYR A 450 63.60 -19.46 13.09
N GLU A 451 63.45 -20.70 13.55
CA GLU A 451 62.16 -21.39 13.62
C GLU A 451 61.17 -20.67 14.54
N ARG A 452 61.60 -20.30 15.75
CA ARG A 452 60.77 -19.52 16.69
C ARG A 452 60.38 -18.15 16.14
N GLU A 453 61.31 -17.42 15.54
CA GLU A 453 61.00 -16.13 14.91
C GLU A 453 60.01 -16.27 13.76
N LYS A 454 60.17 -17.31 12.93
CA LYS A 454 59.26 -17.62 11.83
C LYS A 454 57.85 -17.94 12.34
N GLU A 455 57.74 -18.72 13.42
CA GLU A 455 56.45 -19.06 14.02
C GLU A 455 55.75 -17.83 14.62
N TYR A 456 56.50 -16.93 15.27
CA TYR A 456 55.98 -15.64 15.73
C TYR A 456 55.43 -14.80 14.58
N ILE A 457 56.19 -14.69 13.48
CA ILE A 457 55.76 -13.96 12.27
C ILE A 457 54.48 -14.57 11.69
N ILE A 458 54.37 -15.90 11.64
CA ILE A 458 53.16 -16.58 11.14
C ILE A 458 51.93 -16.20 12.00
N LYS A 459 52.04 -16.29 13.33
CA LYS A 459 50.97 -15.89 14.25
C LYS A 459 50.59 -14.42 14.09
N LYS A 460 51.57 -13.54 13.89
CA LYS A 460 51.31 -12.10 13.66
C LYS A 460 50.58 -11.84 12.33
N ILE A 461 50.95 -12.55 11.26
CA ILE A 461 50.25 -12.46 9.97
C ILE A 461 48.80 -12.92 10.11
N GLU A 462 48.54 -14.04 10.81
CA GLU A 462 47.18 -14.54 11.05
C GLU A 462 46.32 -13.55 11.84
N GLN A 463 46.90 -12.90 12.86
CA GLN A 463 46.22 -11.85 13.61
C GLN A 463 45.81 -10.68 12.70
N LEU A 464 46.74 -10.16 11.89
CA LEU A 464 46.48 -9.04 10.99
C LEU A 464 45.44 -9.40 9.90
N LYS A 465 45.43 -10.65 9.43
CA LYS A 465 44.40 -11.15 8.51
C LYS A 465 43.01 -11.16 9.15
N LYS A 466 42.89 -11.69 10.39
CA LYS A 466 41.62 -11.66 11.13
C LYS A 466 41.13 -10.22 11.36
N GLU A 467 42.03 -9.31 11.69
CA GLU A 467 41.69 -7.88 11.82
C GLU A 467 41.17 -7.30 10.50
N ASN A 468 41.80 -7.62 9.36
CA ASN A 468 41.32 -7.19 8.04
C ASN A 468 39.93 -7.71 7.70
N GLU A 469 39.65 -9.00 7.95
CA GLU A 469 38.29 -9.57 7.75
C GLU A 469 37.22 -8.81 8.55
N THR A 470 37.55 -8.38 9.78
CA THR A 470 36.61 -7.57 10.58
C THR A 470 36.43 -6.16 10.04
N PHE A 471 37.46 -5.55 9.46
CA PHE A 471 37.38 -4.22 8.85
C PHE A 471 36.64 -4.25 7.51
N GLU A 472 36.82 -5.30 6.69
CA GLU A 472 36.10 -5.50 5.43
C GLU A 472 34.59 -5.62 5.66
N LYS A 473 34.16 -6.40 6.66
CA LYS A 473 32.74 -6.49 7.05
C LYS A 473 32.15 -5.13 7.44
N LYS A 474 32.88 -4.34 8.23
CA LYS A 474 32.46 -2.99 8.64
C LYS A 474 32.43 -2.00 7.49
N GLN A 475 33.34 -2.15 6.51
CA GLN A 475 33.36 -1.34 5.29
C GLN A 475 32.14 -1.63 4.41
N SER A 476 31.84 -2.91 4.17
CA SER A 476 30.66 -3.31 3.37
C SER A 476 29.35 -2.80 3.98
N GLN A 477 29.19 -2.89 5.31
CA GLN A 477 28.02 -2.35 6.01
C GLN A 477 27.89 -0.83 5.85
N LYS A 478 29.02 -0.12 5.80
CA LYS A 478 29.05 1.33 5.58
C LYS A 478 28.63 1.71 4.17
N GLU A 479 29.15 1.00 3.16
CA GLU A 479 28.82 1.23 1.75
C GLU A 479 27.34 0.96 1.45
N GLU A 480 26.80 -0.11 2.02
CA GLU A 480 25.36 -0.42 1.95
C GLU A 480 24.53 0.72 2.56
N MET A 481 24.90 1.19 3.75
CA MET A 481 24.21 2.30 4.43
C MET A 481 24.35 3.64 3.68
N GLU A 482 25.50 3.92 3.04
CA GLU A 482 25.69 5.09 2.17
C GLU A 482 24.81 4.99 0.91
N GLY A 483 24.66 3.80 0.33
CA GLY A 483 23.74 3.53 -0.79
C GLY A 483 22.28 3.77 -0.40
N GLU A 484 21.83 3.23 0.73
CA GLU A 484 20.48 3.45 1.25
C GLU A 484 20.22 4.92 1.59
N LEU A 485 21.21 5.64 2.14
CA LEU A 485 21.10 7.08 2.42
C LEU A 485 20.94 7.89 1.13
N LYS A 486 21.64 7.51 0.06
CA LYS A 486 21.48 8.14 -1.25
C LYS A 486 20.08 7.91 -1.82
N GLU A 487 19.58 6.68 -1.77
CA GLU A 487 18.22 6.36 -2.22
C GLU A 487 17.15 7.13 -1.41
N LEU A 488 17.33 7.24 -0.09
CA LEU A 488 16.45 8.05 0.76
C LEU A 488 16.52 9.55 0.40
N SER A 489 17.71 10.07 0.07
CA SER A 489 17.89 11.45 -0.39
C SER A 489 17.14 11.69 -1.69
N ASP A 490 17.28 10.80 -2.68
CA ASP A 490 16.61 10.93 -3.97
C ASP A 490 15.07 10.91 -3.81
N LYS A 491 14.56 10.06 -2.91
CA LYS A 491 13.11 10.03 -2.55
C LYS A 491 12.64 11.32 -1.88
N LEU A 492 13.45 11.89 -0.98
CA LEU A 492 13.15 13.17 -0.33
C LEU A 492 13.11 14.31 -1.34
N ASP A 493 14.07 14.37 -2.26
CA ASP A 493 14.12 15.38 -3.31
C ASP A 493 12.90 15.30 -4.22
N PHE A 494 12.50 14.09 -4.62
CA PHE A 494 11.26 13.88 -5.38
C PHE A 494 10.03 14.37 -4.62
N CYS A 495 9.87 14.01 -3.34
CA CYS A 495 8.73 14.45 -2.54
C CYS A 495 8.67 15.98 -2.43
N ASN A 496 9.81 16.62 -2.17
CA ASN A 496 9.89 18.08 -2.03
C ASN A 496 9.54 18.81 -3.33
N GLU A 497 10.03 18.33 -4.48
CA GLU A 497 9.66 18.89 -5.77
C GLU A 497 8.19 18.65 -6.11
N ALA A 498 7.66 17.45 -5.84
CA ALA A 498 6.25 17.14 -6.06
C ALA A 498 5.33 18.04 -5.20
N ILE A 499 5.68 18.29 -3.94
CA ILE A 499 4.94 19.21 -3.06
C ILE A 499 4.95 20.64 -3.61
N LYS A 500 6.11 21.15 -4.04
CA LYS A 500 6.22 22.50 -4.64
C LYS A 500 5.34 22.64 -5.87
N ILE A 501 5.37 21.64 -6.76
CA ILE A 501 4.55 21.61 -7.97
C ILE A 501 3.07 21.55 -7.59
N GLY A 502 2.69 20.68 -6.65
CA GLY A 502 1.32 20.52 -6.16
C GLY A 502 0.74 21.83 -5.61
N ILE A 503 1.49 22.53 -4.76
CA ILE A 503 1.08 23.84 -4.20
C ILE A 503 0.92 24.89 -5.32
N SER A 504 1.86 24.93 -6.27
CA SER A 504 1.80 25.87 -7.40
C SER A 504 0.60 25.59 -8.31
N LEU A 505 0.35 24.32 -8.61
CA LEU A 505 -0.78 23.87 -9.41
C LEU A 505 -2.10 24.21 -8.72
N ASN A 506 -2.20 23.94 -7.41
CA ASN A 506 -3.37 24.26 -6.63
C ASN A 506 -3.71 25.76 -6.72
N LYS A 507 -2.72 26.62 -6.47
CA LYS A 507 -2.87 28.08 -6.58
C LYS A 507 -3.36 28.51 -7.97
N LYS A 508 -2.80 27.93 -9.04
CA LYS A 508 -3.21 28.24 -10.42
C LYS A 508 -4.65 27.82 -10.70
N ILE A 509 -5.06 26.65 -10.23
CA ILE A 509 -6.43 26.14 -10.42
C ILE A 509 -7.43 26.99 -9.62
N LYS A 510 -7.15 27.30 -8.35
CA LYS A 510 -7.98 28.21 -7.52
C LYS A 510 -8.19 29.55 -8.22
N ASN A 511 -7.11 30.16 -8.71
CA ASN A 511 -7.20 31.44 -9.43
C ASN A 511 -8.03 31.34 -10.70
N HIS A 512 -7.82 30.30 -11.52
CA HIS A 512 -8.56 30.10 -12.77
C HIS A 512 -10.05 29.87 -12.54
N ILE A 513 -10.41 29.10 -11.51
CA ILE A 513 -11.80 28.84 -11.16
C ILE A 513 -12.47 30.11 -10.65
N ARG A 514 -11.82 30.85 -9.75
CA ARG A 514 -12.30 32.16 -9.28
C ARG A 514 -12.51 33.14 -10.43
N GLU A 515 -11.54 33.27 -11.35
CA GLU A 515 -11.66 34.17 -12.51
C GLU A 515 -12.86 33.81 -13.39
N LYS A 516 -13.10 32.51 -13.62
CA LYS A 516 -14.26 32.05 -14.37
C LYS A 516 -15.58 32.27 -13.63
N ILE A 517 -15.64 31.99 -12.32
CA ILE A 517 -16.82 32.26 -11.49
C ILE A 517 -17.13 33.75 -11.58
N ASN A 518 -16.14 34.61 -11.33
CA ASN A 518 -16.28 36.06 -11.38
C ASN A 518 -16.84 36.53 -12.73
N LYS A 519 -16.25 36.06 -13.82
CA LYS A 519 -16.70 36.39 -15.18
C LYS A 519 -18.13 35.93 -15.43
N ASN A 520 -18.45 34.67 -15.13
CA ASN A 520 -19.78 34.11 -15.40
C ASN A 520 -20.85 34.75 -14.52
N THR A 521 -20.58 34.99 -13.23
CA THR A 521 -21.49 35.68 -12.31
C THR A 521 -21.75 37.11 -12.78
N LYS A 522 -20.70 37.85 -13.16
CA LYS A 522 -20.83 39.19 -13.74
C LYS A 522 -21.67 39.17 -15.01
N ASP A 523 -21.33 38.30 -15.96
CA ASP A 523 -22.04 38.19 -17.23
C ASP A 523 -23.52 37.82 -17.02
N GLN A 524 -23.84 36.94 -16.07
CA GLN A 524 -25.22 36.54 -15.77
C GLN A 524 -25.99 37.65 -15.07
N PHE A 525 -25.45 38.20 -13.98
CA PHE A 525 -26.11 39.22 -13.18
C PHE A 525 -26.37 40.49 -14.00
N THR A 526 -25.39 40.95 -14.78
CA THR A 526 -25.54 42.17 -15.62
C THR A 526 -26.51 41.98 -16.78
N ASN A 527 -26.58 40.78 -17.38
CA ASN A 527 -27.54 40.49 -18.45
C ASN A 527 -28.97 40.29 -17.93
N ILE A 528 -29.15 39.75 -16.72
CA ILE A 528 -30.47 39.48 -16.13
C ILE A 528 -31.04 40.73 -15.42
N ALA A 529 -30.21 41.52 -14.75
CA ALA A 529 -30.62 42.71 -13.98
C ALA A 529 -30.67 43.99 -14.84
N TRP A 530 -31.19 43.90 -16.07
CA TRP A 530 -30.99 44.88 -17.16
C TRP A 530 -31.55 46.30 -16.93
N ASP A 531 -32.29 46.54 -15.85
CA ASP A 531 -32.85 47.86 -15.58
C ASP A 531 -31.82 48.76 -14.86
N TYR A 532 -31.33 49.77 -15.62
CA TYR A 532 -30.76 51.06 -15.18
C TYR A 532 -29.24 51.35 -15.27
N ASN A 533 -28.36 50.58 -15.90
CA ASN A 533 -26.90 50.89 -15.85
C ASN A 533 -26.48 51.25 -14.40
N LYS A 534 -27.03 50.52 -13.42
CA LYS A 534 -26.90 50.83 -11.98
C LYS A 534 -25.62 50.22 -11.39
N TYR A 535 -25.14 49.15 -12.02
CA TYR A 535 -23.97 48.37 -11.61
C TYR A 535 -22.99 48.28 -12.78
N ASN A 536 -21.72 48.52 -12.49
CA ASN A 536 -20.62 48.43 -13.46
C ASN A 536 -19.86 47.10 -13.36
N ASP A 537 -19.75 46.54 -12.15
CA ASP A 537 -18.96 45.34 -11.93
C ASP A 537 -19.47 44.50 -10.75
N VAL A 538 -19.19 43.20 -10.81
CA VAL A 538 -19.33 42.24 -9.72
C VAL A 538 -17.97 41.58 -9.57
N ILE A 539 -17.40 41.64 -8.38
CA ILE A 539 -16.06 41.13 -8.06
C ILE A 539 -16.19 40.06 -6.99
N VAL A 540 -15.67 38.86 -7.27
CA VAL A 540 -15.49 37.77 -6.31
C VAL A 540 -14.04 37.79 -5.81
N ASN A 541 -13.82 38.08 -4.53
CA ASN A 541 -12.48 38.23 -3.95
C ASN A 541 -11.79 36.88 -3.66
N GLU A 542 -10.60 36.89 -3.04
CA GLU A 542 -9.83 35.66 -2.73
C GLU A 542 -10.51 34.75 -1.70
N ASP A 543 -11.38 35.30 -0.85
CA ASP A 543 -12.19 34.56 0.11
C ASP A 543 -13.60 34.27 -0.44
N TYR A 544 -13.80 34.49 -1.73
CA TYR A 544 -15.05 34.36 -2.47
C TYR A 544 -16.19 35.28 -2.00
N GLU A 545 -15.89 36.34 -1.24
CA GLU A 545 -16.86 37.37 -0.93
C GLU A 545 -17.17 38.20 -2.18
N ILE A 546 -18.43 38.60 -2.32
CA ILE A 546 -18.91 39.35 -3.48
C ILE A 546 -18.96 40.84 -3.15
N GLU A 547 -18.37 41.65 -4.02
CA GLU A 547 -18.46 43.11 -4.00
C GLU A 547 -19.11 43.59 -5.30
N ILE A 548 -20.10 44.50 -5.19
CA ILE A 548 -20.76 45.09 -6.36
C ILE A 548 -20.33 46.54 -6.51
N THR A 549 -19.81 46.90 -7.68
CA THR A 549 -19.49 48.29 -8.02
C THR A 549 -20.69 48.96 -8.68
N LYS A 550 -21.29 49.97 -8.03
CA LYS A 550 -22.34 50.81 -8.61
C LYS A 550 -21.78 51.70 -9.71
N SER A 551 -22.63 52.15 -10.62
CA SER A 551 -22.24 53.07 -11.70
C SER A 551 -21.89 54.47 -11.23
N SER A 552 -22.19 54.79 -9.96
CA SER A 552 -21.65 55.97 -9.26
C SER A 552 -20.20 55.82 -8.80
N GLY A 553 -19.60 54.62 -8.94
CA GLY A 553 -18.26 54.28 -8.44
C GLY A 553 -18.21 53.77 -7.00
N ASN A 554 -19.34 53.67 -6.30
CA ASN A 554 -19.41 53.15 -4.93
C ASN A 554 -19.40 51.62 -4.92
N ILE A 555 -18.60 51.03 -4.02
CA ILE A 555 -18.60 49.58 -3.75
C ILE A 555 -19.61 49.30 -2.64
N ILE A 556 -20.46 48.30 -2.85
CA ILE A 556 -21.46 47.83 -1.88
C ILE A 556 -21.37 46.31 -1.69
N LYS A 557 -21.95 45.81 -0.60
CA LYS A 557 -22.09 44.39 -0.32
C LYS A 557 -23.45 43.85 -0.81
N PRO A 558 -23.63 42.52 -0.92
CA PRO A 558 -24.92 41.92 -1.27
C PRO A 558 -26.07 42.41 -0.39
N ASP A 559 -25.84 42.55 0.92
CA ASP A 559 -26.82 43.02 1.91
C ASP A 559 -27.34 44.45 1.65
N ASP A 560 -26.62 45.25 0.85
CA ASP A 560 -27.03 46.61 0.46
C ASP A 560 -27.93 46.63 -0.79
N LEU A 561 -28.18 45.47 -1.40
CA LEU A 561 -29.09 45.30 -2.53
C LEU A 561 -30.54 45.19 -2.04
N SER A 562 -31.50 45.43 -2.94
CA SER A 562 -32.89 45.03 -2.63
C SER A 562 -33.02 43.51 -2.63
N ASP A 563 -33.95 42.96 -1.84
CA ASP A 563 -34.17 41.51 -1.71
C ASP A 563 -34.23 40.78 -3.07
N GLY A 564 -34.88 41.39 -4.07
CA GLY A 564 -34.96 40.81 -5.42
C GLY A 564 -33.66 40.92 -6.24
N GLU A 565 -32.83 41.95 -6.03
CA GLU A 565 -31.51 42.06 -6.66
C GLU A 565 -30.50 41.12 -6.03
N GLU A 566 -30.51 41.02 -4.70
CA GLU A 566 -29.70 40.07 -3.93
C GLU A 566 -30.01 38.62 -4.36
N HIS A 567 -31.30 38.28 -4.50
CA HIS A 567 -31.74 36.96 -4.94
C HIS A 567 -31.30 36.63 -6.38
N LEU A 568 -31.34 37.62 -7.29
CA LEU A 568 -30.81 37.46 -8.65
C LEU A 568 -29.29 37.25 -8.66
N LEU A 569 -28.57 37.94 -7.77
CA LEU A 569 -27.12 37.77 -7.61
C LEU A 569 -26.79 36.36 -7.11
N ALA A 570 -27.51 35.88 -6.10
CA ALA A 570 -27.38 34.52 -5.56
C ALA A 570 -27.60 33.46 -6.65
N LEU A 571 -28.70 33.56 -7.40
CA LEU A 571 -28.99 32.65 -8.52
C LEU A 571 -27.89 32.66 -9.58
N SER A 572 -27.43 33.85 -9.98
CA SER A 572 -26.35 34.02 -10.97
C SER A 572 -25.04 33.39 -10.50
N PHE A 573 -24.70 33.58 -9.22
CA PHE A 573 -23.49 32.99 -8.62
C PHE A 573 -23.56 31.46 -8.59
N ILE A 574 -24.69 30.90 -8.14
CA ILE A 574 -24.91 29.45 -8.08
C ILE A 574 -24.82 28.83 -9.48
N MET A 575 -25.49 29.43 -10.46
CA MET A 575 -25.43 28.95 -11.85
C MET A 575 -24.02 29.02 -12.43
N ALA A 576 -23.28 30.11 -12.18
CA ALA A 576 -21.88 30.23 -12.55
C ALA A 576 -21.02 29.12 -11.92
N LEU A 577 -21.22 28.83 -10.63
CA LEU A 577 -20.52 27.77 -9.91
C LEU A 577 -20.81 26.38 -10.50
N HIS A 578 -22.07 26.05 -10.76
CA HIS A 578 -22.47 24.78 -11.38
C HIS A 578 -21.93 24.60 -12.81
N SER A 579 -21.78 25.70 -13.56
CA SER A 579 -21.20 25.65 -14.91
C SER A 579 -19.71 25.26 -14.91
N LEU A 580 -19.01 25.41 -13.77
CA LEU A 580 -17.56 25.25 -13.65
C LEU A 580 -17.13 24.04 -12.83
N SER A 581 -18.04 23.49 -12.02
CA SER A 581 -17.76 22.41 -11.08
C SER A 581 -17.27 21.09 -11.69
N GLY A 582 -17.53 20.85 -12.98
CA GLY A 582 -17.34 19.53 -13.60
C GLY A 582 -18.29 18.45 -13.04
N PHE A 583 -19.03 18.74 -11.97
CA PHE A 583 -20.11 17.91 -11.44
C PHE A 583 -21.35 18.07 -12.32
N GLU A 584 -21.66 17.04 -13.07
CA GLU A 584 -22.92 16.90 -13.78
C GLU A 584 -23.93 16.27 -12.81
N VAL A 585 -24.59 17.09 -12.01
CA VAL A 585 -25.69 16.68 -11.10
C VAL A 585 -26.94 17.50 -11.42
N PRO A 586 -28.14 16.94 -11.23
CA PRO A 586 -29.39 17.69 -11.39
C PRO A 586 -29.49 18.82 -10.38
N LEU A 587 -30.10 19.92 -10.81
CA LEU A 587 -30.30 21.13 -10.04
C LEU A 587 -31.78 21.28 -9.68
N ILE A 588 -32.13 21.13 -8.41
CA ILE A 588 -33.51 21.25 -7.92
C ILE A 588 -33.65 22.60 -7.22
N ILE A 589 -34.54 23.45 -7.70
CA ILE A 589 -34.69 24.82 -7.20
C ILE A 589 -36.11 25.03 -6.66
N ASP A 590 -36.18 25.23 -5.36
CA ASP A 590 -37.38 25.62 -4.63
C ASP A 590 -37.61 27.13 -4.73
N ALA A 591 -38.85 27.55 -4.95
CA ALA A 591 -39.26 28.95 -4.74
C ALA A 591 -38.37 29.99 -5.46
N ALA A 592 -37.81 29.62 -6.62
CA ALA A 592 -36.74 30.35 -7.30
C ALA A 592 -37.08 31.81 -7.70
N LEU A 593 -38.36 32.19 -7.63
CA LEU A 593 -38.90 33.44 -8.16
C LEU A 593 -39.71 34.23 -7.12
N GLU A 594 -39.75 33.80 -5.85
CA GLU A 594 -40.68 34.34 -4.86
C GLU A 594 -40.48 35.84 -4.59
N SER A 595 -39.23 36.27 -4.43
CA SER A 595 -38.82 37.65 -4.13
C SER A 595 -38.71 38.55 -5.38
N LEU A 596 -38.90 37.99 -6.57
CA LEU A 596 -38.75 38.72 -7.83
C LEU A 596 -40.08 39.33 -8.28
N ASP A 597 -40.04 40.57 -8.76
CA ASP A 597 -41.17 41.18 -9.43
C ASP A 597 -41.44 40.54 -10.81
N LYS A 598 -42.61 40.84 -11.39
CA LYS A 598 -43.05 40.22 -12.65
C LYS A 598 -42.04 40.41 -13.80
N THR A 599 -41.42 41.57 -13.91
CA THR A 599 -40.47 41.88 -14.99
C THR A 599 -39.19 41.08 -14.81
N LYS A 600 -38.62 41.09 -13.61
CA LYS A 600 -37.40 40.35 -13.26
C LYS A 600 -37.56 38.85 -13.42
N ARG A 601 -38.73 38.29 -13.09
CA ARG A 601 -39.03 36.86 -13.31
C ARG A 601 -38.91 36.47 -14.78
N ILE A 602 -39.46 37.28 -15.69
CA ILE A 602 -39.45 36.99 -17.13
C ILE A 602 -38.02 37.08 -17.68
N GLU A 603 -37.27 38.10 -17.29
CA GLU A 603 -35.89 38.28 -17.78
C GLU A 603 -34.95 37.20 -17.26
N PHE A 604 -35.09 36.78 -15.99
CA PHE A 604 -34.36 35.63 -15.47
C PHE A 604 -34.60 34.37 -16.30
N ILE A 605 -35.87 34.06 -16.59
CA ILE A 605 -36.24 32.86 -17.36
C ILE A 605 -35.71 32.90 -18.80
N LYS A 606 -35.77 34.06 -19.47
CA LYS A 606 -35.20 34.23 -20.82
C LYS A 606 -33.68 34.04 -20.82
N GLY A 607 -32.99 34.52 -19.78
CA GLY A 607 -31.54 34.38 -19.65
C GLY A 607 -31.09 32.98 -19.24
N LEU A 608 -31.95 32.23 -18.52
CA LEU A 608 -31.62 30.97 -17.86
C LEU A 608 -30.97 29.95 -18.80
N HIS A 609 -31.63 29.63 -19.91
CA HIS A 609 -31.21 28.53 -20.79
C HIS A 609 -29.81 28.74 -21.40
N LYS A 610 -29.44 29.99 -21.69
CA LYS A 610 -28.09 30.35 -22.20
C LYS A 610 -26.97 29.82 -21.29
N TYR A 611 -27.23 29.76 -19.99
CA TYR A 611 -26.24 29.39 -18.98
C TYR A 611 -26.41 27.95 -18.45
N THR A 612 -27.50 27.26 -18.83
CA THR A 612 -27.86 25.97 -18.24
C THR A 612 -28.20 24.86 -19.23
N TYR A 613 -28.04 25.08 -20.54
CA TYR A 613 -28.39 24.09 -21.59
C TYR A 613 -27.84 22.67 -21.34
N ASN A 614 -26.68 22.53 -20.68
CA ASN A 614 -26.05 21.24 -20.36
C ASN A 614 -26.33 20.74 -18.94
N LYS A 615 -27.32 21.30 -18.24
CA LYS A 615 -27.69 20.96 -16.86
C LYS A 615 -29.17 20.62 -16.79
N GLN A 616 -29.50 19.51 -16.14
CA GLN A 616 -30.89 19.17 -15.82
C GLN A 616 -31.36 20.03 -14.65
N ILE A 617 -32.47 20.74 -14.82
CA ILE A 617 -33.05 21.62 -13.81
C ILE A 617 -34.46 21.14 -13.46
N VAL A 618 -34.79 21.10 -12.17
CA VAL A 618 -36.13 20.83 -11.66
C VAL A 618 -36.59 22.03 -10.86
N PHE A 619 -37.60 22.76 -11.33
CA PHE A 619 -38.20 23.85 -10.57
C PHE A 619 -39.41 23.37 -9.77
N LEU A 620 -39.44 23.74 -8.49
CA LEU A 620 -40.59 23.55 -7.61
C LEU A 620 -41.31 24.89 -7.43
N PHE A 621 -42.29 25.15 -8.31
CA PHE A 621 -43.03 26.41 -8.34
C PHE A 621 -44.38 26.31 -7.65
N THR A 622 -44.82 27.42 -7.07
CA THR A 622 -46.23 27.64 -6.73
C THR A 622 -46.97 28.26 -7.91
N ASP A 623 -48.31 28.23 -7.89
CA ASP A 623 -49.13 28.87 -8.93
C ASP A 623 -48.85 30.39 -9.06
N SER A 624 -48.46 31.04 -7.97
CA SER A 624 -48.12 32.47 -7.96
C SER A 624 -46.76 32.77 -8.62
N GLN A 625 -45.87 31.77 -8.72
CA GLN A 625 -44.56 31.88 -9.35
C GLN A 625 -44.63 31.51 -10.84
N TYR A 626 -45.32 30.43 -11.18
CA TYR A 626 -45.44 29.91 -12.55
C TYR A 626 -46.61 30.55 -13.33
N THR A 627 -46.62 31.87 -13.39
CA THR A 627 -47.65 32.62 -14.12
C THR A 627 -47.64 32.30 -15.62
N LYS A 628 -48.75 32.60 -16.31
CA LYS A 628 -48.86 32.41 -17.78
C LYS A 628 -47.72 33.03 -18.58
N ASP A 629 -47.23 34.20 -18.16
CA ASP A 629 -46.10 34.88 -18.81
C ASP A 629 -44.78 34.13 -18.56
N VAL A 630 -44.55 33.63 -17.35
CA VAL A 630 -43.37 32.81 -17.02
C VAL A 630 -43.39 31.50 -17.81
N ARG A 631 -44.51 30.76 -17.78
CA ARG A 631 -44.70 29.53 -18.56
C ARG A 631 -44.40 29.74 -20.05
N ARG A 632 -44.98 30.79 -20.66
CA ARG A 632 -44.78 31.09 -22.08
C ARG A 632 -43.31 31.31 -22.46
N ASN A 633 -42.52 31.97 -21.61
CA ASN A 633 -41.10 32.23 -21.89
C ASN A 633 -40.19 31.02 -21.57
N MET A 634 -40.69 30.05 -20.81
CA MET A 634 -39.92 28.88 -20.38
C MET A 634 -40.20 27.64 -21.23
N LEU A 635 -41.41 27.55 -21.82
CA LEU A 635 -41.98 26.34 -22.43
C LEU A 635 -41.08 25.66 -23.47
N GLU A 636 -40.32 26.45 -24.26
CA GLU A 636 -39.38 25.93 -25.26
C GLU A 636 -38.26 25.06 -24.66
N HIS A 637 -37.94 25.27 -23.39
CA HIS A 637 -36.87 24.58 -22.67
C HIS A 637 -37.39 23.60 -21.61
N VAL A 638 -38.70 23.51 -21.43
CA VAL A 638 -39.33 22.57 -20.49
C VAL A 638 -39.44 21.22 -21.16
N ALA A 639 -38.81 20.19 -20.59
CA ALA A 639 -38.98 18.79 -20.97
C ALA A 639 -40.31 18.25 -20.46
N GLU A 640 -40.61 18.48 -19.18
CA GLU A 640 -41.75 17.87 -18.49
C GLU A 640 -42.41 18.83 -17.49
N GLU A 641 -43.74 18.76 -17.37
CA GLU A 641 -44.53 19.53 -16.39
C GLU A 641 -45.38 18.57 -15.54
N TYR A 642 -45.33 18.74 -14.22
CA TYR A 642 -46.09 17.96 -13.24
C TYR A 642 -46.81 18.88 -12.26
N GLY A 643 -47.87 18.37 -11.63
CA GLY A 643 -48.56 19.01 -10.51
C GLY A 643 -48.72 18.07 -9.33
N LEU A 644 -48.56 18.60 -8.12
CA LEU A 644 -48.83 17.91 -6.86
C LEU A 644 -50.22 18.29 -6.36
N PHE A 645 -51.15 17.34 -6.35
CA PHE A 645 -52.54 17.56 -6.00
C PHE A 645 -52.86 16.95 -4.65
N PRO A 646 -52.99 17.75 -3.57
CA PRO A 646 -53.37 17.25 -2.26
C PRO A 646 -54.88 16.91 -2.21
N SER A 647 -55.21 15.78 -1.59
CA SER A 647 -56.57 15.33 -1.31
C SER A 647 -56.55 14.45 -0.05
N GLU A 648 -57.15 14.92 1.07
CA GLU A 648 -57.28 14.20 2.35
C GLU A 648 -56.17 13.17 2.68
N ASN A 649 -55.02 13.64 3.18
CA ASN A 649 -53.83 12.81 3.49
C ASN A 649 -53.20 12.06 2.30
N LYS A 650 -53.64 12.32 1.06
CA LYS A 650 -53.06 11.83 -0.19
C LYS A 650 -52.51 13.00 -0.99
N THR A 651 -51.38 12.80 -1.66
CA THR A 651 -50.85 13.68 -2.70
C THR A 651 -50.67 12.85 -3.95
N GLU A 652 -51.38 13.23 -5.00
CA GLU A 652 -51.26 12.62 -6.33
C GLU A 652 -50.36 13.45 -7.21
N ILE A 653 -49.45 12.78 -7.91
CA ILE A 653 -48.60 13.38 -8.93
C ILE A 653 -49.31 13.22 -10.27
N ARG A 654 -49.61 14.33 -10.96
CA ARG A 654 -50.20 14.29 -12.30
C ARG A 654 -49.31 15.03 -13.28
N LYS A 655 -49.11 14.45 -14.47
CA LYS A 655 -48.39 15.06 -15.58
C LYS A 655 -49.31 16.03 -16.31
N TYR A 656 -48.82 17.21 -16.67
CA TYR A 656 -49.51 18.13 -17.57
C TYR A 656 -49.11 17.82 -19.01
N ASP A 657 -50.10 17.85 -19.92
CA ASP A 657 -49.82 17.77 -21.34
C ASP A 657 -49.29 19.12 -21.85
N LYS A 658 -48.20 19.07 -22.63
CA LYS A 658 -47.73 20.22 -23.42
C LYS A 658 -48.78 20.56 -24.48
N GLN A 659 -49.71 21.46 -24.17
CA GLN A 659 -50.60 22.10 -25.14
C GLN A 659 -49.99 23.38 -25.72
#